data_AF-A0A6P7FPQ0-F1
#
_entry.id   AF-A0A6P7FPQ0-F1
#
_cell.length_a   1.000
_cell.length_b   1.000
_cell.length_c   1.000
_cell.angle_alpha   90.00
_cell.angle_beta   90.00
_cell.angle_gamma   90.00
#
_symmetry.space_group_name_H-M   'P 1'
#
loop_
_entity.id
_entity.type
_entity.pdbx_description
1 polymer ?
#
loop_
_entity_poly.entity_id
_entity_poly.type
_entity_poly.pdbx_seq_one_letter_code
_entity_poly.pdbx_strand_id
1 'polypeptide(L)'
;MFANILGCQALLLLFVLLISCFFLTNGRYRYLYILYKTWRRDLRGLSKVFPAMYRIAKCEKNQETIPKLFTKIAKSRPHKVAFYFEDETWTFGQIEDYSNKIANYFISLGYEKGDTVALLLENRPEYAAIWIGLSKIGVVTALINTNLVSKPLQHCISVAKVRALIFGSDFASAVKEIYPESGEIKLYHFKTSPSAESRNGVLDIKECISNQSVASPQKHMDMSNTKDKLLYIYTSGTTGLPKAAKITHARFNFAVTGINYFLSLGENDNFYNPLPLYHATGGMLTVGQTLIFGVTMTLRRKFSASNFWTDCNKYNCTVANYIGETCRYILAAHKGKPTITHGVKKMFGNGLKKDVWKDFVETFNIPELFEFYGSTEGNTNLINLDNTIGSVGFLPFYLGPIFSICLIKCDDETKEPLRDANGLCIRCKDNEPGILIGKIYKKISTHNFDGYVDQKETNKKILQDVFQKGDSYFNSGDMMVQDEFGYLYFRDRTGDTYRWKGENVATTEVELVVSDVIGPKDIVVYGVEIAVASFVLALIWIFARGRRYRLFYIIYKTWRREVLGMWRGAKTILTVLIRENRKITIPKLFQKTVRRKGNKIAFYFENEQWTFNKVDEYSNKVANYFLCLGYKKGDSVALLLENRPEYAAIWLGLAKIGVITALININLVSKSLLHCISIVNAKSIIFGSDFVNAITDIESELGATMLLQLNTSPVEMMRNALDFQKCISECPTTVALRSGDMSDTILYIFTSGTTGLPKAAKITNSKYSFSAAGIYNMVGITEDDIYYSPLPLYHATAGMMSLGLCILYGVPLALRKKFSASAFWNDCIKYNCTVTNYIGETCRYILAAHRGQTNIQHKVRKMWGNGLKRNVWKEFVETFHISNIYEGYGSTEGNVNIINVDGTLGAVGFIPLIISKFSPLRIVKYNEEHNEPIRDENGFCIECKDGEPGLMVGRIHKALALSKFEGYVDQKETTKKLFRNVFKKGDMYFNTGDLMVKDEFNYLYFSDRIGDTFRWKGENVATAEVEYIASEILGPVDLVVYGVEVPNTEGKAGMLAAVGKENLMDTKKLATGFKSHLPTYAIPLFVRLLEKMPLTSTFKVQKTVLQKQGFDINSIKDPLFIFDSTTVDYVPLVNVYDDVISGNRKL
;
A
#
# COMPACT_ATOMS: atom_id res chain seq x y z
N MET A 1 43.78 -9.16 77.29
CA MET A 1 43.88 -9.25 75.81
C MET A 1 43.04 -10.41 75.24
N PHE A 2 43.10 -11.62 75.83
CA PHE A 2 42.29 -12.77 75.38
C PHE A 2 40.75 -12.60 75.51
N ALA A 3 40.26 -11.91 76.55
CA ALA A 3 38.82 -11.66 76.73
C ALA A 3 38.18 -10.75 75.67
N ASN A 4 38.95 -9.79 75.10
CA ASN A 4 38.45 -8.91 74.03
C ASN A 4 38.40 -9.59 72.66
N ILE A 5 39.24 -10.60 72.42
CA ILE A 5 39.23 -11.38 71.17
C ILE A 5 38.05 -12.35 71.16
N LEU A 6 37.77 -13.00 72.30
CA LEU A 6 36.59 -13.87 72.47
C LEU A 6 35.26 -13.09 72.39
N GLY A 7 35.19 -11.87 72.95
CA GLY A 7 34.03 -10.99 72.81
C GLY A 7 33.78 -10.56 71.35
N CYS A 8 34.82 -10.20 70.61
CA CYS A 8 34.72 -9.87 69.18
C CYS A 8 34.35 -11.09 68.31
N GLN A 9 34.87 -12.28 68.61
CA GLN A 9 34.51 -13.51 67.89
C GLN A 9 33.07 -13.95 68.17
N ALA A 10 32.61 -13.82 69.41
CA ALA A 10 31.20 -14.09 69.77
C ALA A 10 30.25 -13.10 69.11
N LEU A 11 30.59 -11.80 69.05
CA LEU A 11 29.84 -10.78 68.33
C LEU A 11 29.80 -11.05 66.82
N LEU A 12 30.93 -11.48 66.23
CA LEU A 12 30.99 -11.84 64.81
C LEU A 12 30.16 -13.08 64.50
N LEU A 13 30.23 -14.12 65.33
CA LEU A 13 29.41 -15.33 65.19
C LEU A 13 27.92 -15.03 65.37
N LEU A 14 27.56 -14.21 66.36
CA LEU A 14 26.18 -13.77 66.56
C LEU A 14 25.69 -12.94 65.37
N PHE A 15 26.52 -12.06 64.83
CA PHE A 15 26.23 -11.26 63.64
C PHE A 15 26.04 -12.14 62.40
N VAL A 16 26.94 -13.11 62.16
CA VAL A 16 26.81 -14.09 61.07
C VAL A 16 25.56 -14.94 61.23
N LEU A 17 25.22 -15.36 62.46
CA LEU A 17 24.05 -16.19 62.75
C LEU A 17 22.74 -15.40 62.60
N LEU A 18 22.71 -14.13 63.04
CA LEU A 18 21.59 -13.21 62.83
C LEU A 18 21.40 -12.88 61.34
N ILE A 19 22.48 -12.63 60.61
CA ILE A 19 22.45 -12.43 59.15
C ILE A 19 21.97 -13.70 58.44
N SER A 20 22.48 -14.87 58.82
CA SER A 20 22.09 -16.15 58.23
C SER A 20 20.61 -16.44 58.51
N CYS A 21 20.13 -16.25 59.75
CA CYS A 21 18.71 -16.37 60.08
C CYS A 21 17.84 -15.33 59.34
N PHE A 22 18.34 -14.09 59.19
CA PHE A 22 17.65 -13.03 58.45
C PHE A 22 17.48 -13.38 56.97
N PHE A 23 18.48 -14.01 56.33
CA PHE A 23 18.38 -14.45 54.94
C PHE A 23 17.65 -15.80 54.80
N LEU A 24 17.69 -16.69 55.78
CA LEU A 24 17.01 -18.00 55.72
C LEU A 24 15.49 -17.92 56.01
N THR A 25 14.98 -16.78 56.49
CA THR A 25 13.56 -16.55 56.77
C THR A 25 12.86 -15.75 55.66
N ASN A 26 11.55 -15.96 55.46
CA ASN A 26 10.70 -15.22 54.50
C ASN A 26 11.21 -15.22 53.03
N GLY A 27 11.88 -16.28 52.58
CA GLY A 27 12.33 -16.41 51.19
C GLY A 27 13.51 -15.50 50.81
N ARG A 28 14.17 -14.84 51.77
CA ARG A 28 15.23 -13.85 51.53
C ARG A 28 16.54 -14.45 51.02
N TYR A 29 16.75 -15.77 51.12
CA TYR A 29 17.91 -16.47 50.57
C TYR A 29 18.00 -16.31 49.06
N ARG A 30 16.85 -16.07 48.42
CA ARG A 30 16.71 -15.80 46.98
C ARG A 30 17.50 -14.54 46.57
N TYR A 31 17.63 -13.54 47.45
CA TYR A 31 18.47 -12.36 47.19
C TYR A 31 19.97 -12.70 47.10
N LEU A 32 20.46 -13.62 47.95
CA LEU A 32 21.85 -14.09 47.89
C LEU A 32 22.09 -14.88 46.60
N TYR A 33 21.11 -15.68 46.16
CA TYR A 33 21.17 -16.39 44.89
C TYR A 33 21.21 -15.45 43.68
N ILE A 34 20.34 -14.44 43.63
CA ILE A 34 20.33 -13.44 42.55
C ILE A 34 21.66 -12.69 42.52
N LEU A 35 22.17 -12.25 43.68
CA LEU A 35 23.47 -11.58 43.78
C LEU A 35 24.61 -12.48 43.25
N TYR A 36 24.62 -13.77 43.62
CA TYR A 36 25.59 -14.73 43.10
C TYR A 36 25.50 -14.93 41.58
N LYS A 37 24.30 -14.85 41.00
CA LYS A 37 24.11 -14.95 39.54
C LYS A 37 24.48 -13.67 38.79
N THR A 38 24.27 -12.49 39.38
CA THR A 38 24.40 -11.22 38.66
C THR A 38 25.64 -10.39 39.01
N TRP A 39 26.39 -10.71 40.08
CA TRP A 39 27.48 -9.85 40.56
C TRP A 39 28.54 -9.53 39.49
N ARG A 40 28.87 -10.46 38.59
CA ARG A 40 29.85 -10.21 37.51
C ARG A 40 29.33 -9.17 36.52
N ARG A 41 28.08 -9.32 36.08
CA ARG A 41 27.39 -8.36 35.20
C ARG A 41 27.31 -6.99 35.87
N ASP A 42 26.87 -6.96 37.12
CA ASP A 42 26.64 -5.72 37.84
C ASP A 42 27.97 -4.99 38.15
N LEU A 43 29.03 -5.73 38.52
CA LEU A 43 30.37 -5.17 38.70
C LEU A 43 30.94 -4.65 37.37
N ARG A 44 30.74 -5.38 36.26
CA ARG A 44 31.09 -4.91 34.91
C ARG A 44 30.34 -3.63 34.60
N GLY A 45 29.03 -3.57 34.81
CA GLY A 45 28.21 -2.37 34.63
C GLY A 45 28.71 -1.18 35.45
N LEU A 46 28.90 -1.36 36.76
CA LEU A 46 29.41 -0.32 37.66
C LEU A 46 30.79 0.19 37.22
N SER A 47 31.69 -0.71 36.81
CA SER A 47 33.03 -0.35 36.32
C SER A 47 33.01 0.55 35.08
N LYS A 48 31.92 0.53 34.29
CA LYS A 48 31.71 1.39 33.11
C LYS A 48 30.91 2.65 33.43
N VAL A 49 29.88 2.54 34.27
CA VAL A 49 29.00 3.66 34.65
C VAL A 49 29.73 4.74 35.42
N PHE A 50 30.52 4.38 36.45
CA PHE A 50 31.21 5.39 37.27
C PHE A 50 32.14 6.32 36.48
N PRO A 51 33.08 5.80 35.65
CA PRO A 51 33.96 6.69 34.90
C PRO A 51 33.22 7.45 33.79
N ALA A 52 32.16 6.89 33.20
CA ALA A 52 31.30 7.60 32.27
C ALA A 52 30.60 8.80 32.93
N MET A 53 29.96 8.57 34.10
CA MET A 53 29.28 9.62 34.86
C MET A 53 30.25 10.70 35.35
N TYR A 54 31.46 10.31 35.79
CA TYR A 54 32.51 11.26 36.15
C TYR A 54 32.90 12.15 34.96
N ARG A 55 33.09 11.57 33.77
CA ARG A 55 33.39 12.35 32.55
C ARG A 55 32.25 13.32 32.22
N ILE A 56 31.00 12.85 32.25
CA ILE A 56 29.84 13.67 31.93
C ILE A 56 29.71 14.84 32.92
N ALA A 57 29.82 14.56 34.23
CA ALA A 57 29.80 15.58 35.26
C ALA A 57 30.96 16.59 35.11
N LYS A 58 32.16 16.13 34.73
CA LYS A 58 33.30 17.00 34.45
C LYS A 58 33.05 17.91 33.24
N CYS A 59 32.53 17.37 32.14
CA CYS A 59 32.20 18.15 30.95
C CYS A 59 31.10 19.20 31.25
N GLU A 60 30.06 18.82 32.01
CA GLU A 60 29.01 19.75 32.44
C GLU A 60 29.56 20.85 33.35
N LYS A 61 30.37 20.50 34.36
CA LYS A 61 31.01 21.47 35.26
C LYS A 61 31.87 22.48 34.49
N ASN A 62 32.59 22.01 33.48
CA ASN A 62 33.48 22.83 32.66
C ASN A 62 32.76 23.53 31.49
N GLN A 63 31.44 23.34 31.32
CA GLN A 63 30.68 23.82 30.18
C GLN A 63 31.31 23.45 28.81
N GLU A 64 31.82 22.22 28.72
CA GLU A 64 32.39 21.64 27.50
C GLU A 64 31.26 21.22 26.56
N THR A 65 30.91 22.11 25.63
CA THR A 65 29.97 21.81 24.54
C THR A 65 30.61 20.90 23.49
N ILE A 66 29.78 20.26 22.66
CA ILE A 66 30.26 19.33 21.61
C ILE A 66 31.31 19.97 20.68
N PRO A 67 31.14 21.22 20.21
CA PRO A 67 32.18 21.87 19.42
C PRO A 67 33.50 22.10 20.18
N LYS A 68 33.45 22.44 21.47
CA LYS A 68 34.67 22.58 22.29
C LYS A 68 35.41 21.25 22.42
N LEU A 69 34.68 20.15 22.65
CA LEU A 69 35.23 18.80 22.71
C LEU A 69 35.86 18.41 21.36
N PHE A 70 35.15 18.65 20.25
CA PHE A 70 35.64 18.37 18.91
C PHE A 70 36.90 19.19 18.57
N THR A 71 36.88 20.51 18.78
CA THR A 71 38.04 21.38 18.52
C THR A 71 39.26 20.95 19.34
N LYS A 72 39.08 20.49 20.59
CA LYS A 72 40.18 19.94 21.40
C LYS A 72 40.80 18.69 20.76
N ILE A 73 39.96 17.78 20.26
CA ILE A 73 40.42 16.56 19.57
C ILE A 73 41.13 16.91 18.27
N ALA A 74 40.52 17.76 17.43
CA ALA A 74 41.08 18.15 16.16
C ALA A 74 42.42 18.88 16.30
N LYS A 75 42.58 19.74 17.31
CA LYS A 75 43.87 20.38 17.64
C LYS A 75 44.91 19.37 18.12
N SER A 76 44.51 18.40 18.93
CA SER A 76 45.44 17.39 19.45
C SER A 76 45.88 16.37 18.40
N ARG A 77 45.05 16.14 17.36
CA ARG A 77 45.23 15.06 16.37
C ARG A 77 44.80 15.48 14.96
N PRO A 78 45.37 16.55 14.39
CA PRO A 78 44.88 17.14 13.14
C PRO A 78 45.03 16.19 11.94
N HIS A 79 46.05 15.33 11.94
CA HIS A 79 46.34 14.40 10.84
C HIS A 79 45.67 13.03 11.00
N LYS A 80 45.01 12.76 12.12
CA LYS A 80 44.30 11.49 12.30
C LYS A 80 43.06 11.47 11.39
N VAL A 81 42.81 10.32 10.77
CA VAL A 81 41.60 10.11 9.97
C VAL A 81 40.36 10.18 10.88
N ALA A 82 39.41 11.03 10.52
CA ALA A 82 38.09 11.10 11.12
C ALA A 82 37.09 10.25 10.34
N PHE A 83 37.03 10.41 9.01
CA PHE A 83 36.12 9.67 8.14
C PHE A 83 36.83 9.04 6.94
N TYR A 84 36.54 7.77 6.68
CA TYR A 84 36.62 7.18 5.36
C TYR A 84 35.25 7.26 4.71
N PHE A 85 35.16 7.88 3.54
CA PHE A 85 33.90 8.03 2.82
C PHE A 85 34.13 7.80 1.34
N GLU A 86 33.54 6.72 0.82
CA GLU A 86 33.82 6.27 -0.55
C GLU A 86 35.34 6.13 -0.75
N ASP A 87 35.92 6.78 -1.75
CA ASP A 87 37.36 6.76 -2.01
C ASP A 87 38.10 7.96 -1.39
N GLU A 88 37.41 8.78 -0.59
CA GLU A 88 37.98 9.92 0.12
C GLU A 88 38.34 9.61 1.57
N THR A 89 39.36 10.31 2.07
CA THR A 89 39.79 10.27 3.47
C THR A 89 39.78 11.69 4.03
N TRP A 90 39.07 11.87 5.15
CA TRP A 90 38.93 13.15 5.84
C TRP A 90 39.59 13.07 7.21
N THR A 91 40.53 13.96 7.48
CA THR A 91 41.19 14.07 8.79
C THR A 91 40.40 14.96 9.75
N PHE A 92 40.67 14.84 11.06
CA PHE A 92 40.08 15.73 12.06
C PHE A 92 40.40 17.21 11.79
N GLY A 93 41.61 17.53 11.31
CA GLY A 93 41.99 18.90 10.94
C GLY A 93 41.16 19.43 9.76
N GLN A 94 40.92 18.61 8.73
CA GLN A 94 40.10 19.00 7.59
C GLN A 94 38.64 19.27 7.98
N ILE A 95 38.06 18.43 8.86
CA ILE A 95 36.71 18.64 9.38
C ILE A 95 36.65 19.91 10.25
N GLU A 96 37.69 20.17 11.06
CA GLU A 96 37.80 21.40 11.87
C GLU A 96 37.84 22.66 10.99
N ASP A 97 38.70 22.68 9.98
CA ASP A 97 38.82 23.81 9.05
C ASP A 97 37.50 24.04 8.30
N TYR A 98 36.88 22.98 7.78
CA TYR A 98 35.59 23.07 7.09
C TYR A 98 34.50 23.60 8.03
N SER A 99 34.43 23.09 9.26
CA SER A 99 33.45 23.55 10.25
C SER A 99 33.66 25.00 10.66
N ASN A 100 34.92 25.47 10.73
CA ASN A 100 35.24 26.88 11.01
C ASN A 100 34.81 27.79 9.86
N LYS A 101 35.02 27.37 8.62
CA LYS A 101 34.54 28.11 7.44
C LYS A 101 33.02 28.26 7.43
N ILE A 102 32.28 27.19 7.73
CA ILE A 102 30.82 27.23 7.91
C ILE A 102 30.44 28.22 9.02
N ALA A 103 31.07 28.11 10.19
CA ALA A 103 30.74 28.98 11.33
C ALA A 103 30.98 30.47 11.02
N ASN A 104 32.14 30.81 10.45
CA ASN A 104 32.50 32.18 10.09
C ASN A 104 31.59 32.75 9.00
N TYR A 105 31.15 31.92 8.04
CA TYR A 105 30.17 32.31 7.04
C TYR A 105 28.84 32.70 7.68
N PHE A 106 28.26 31.83 8.52
CA PHE A 106 26.97 32.12 9.14
C PHE A 106 27.04 33.29 10.15
N ILE A 107 28.18 33.51 10.82
CA ILE A 107 28.44 34.74 11.60
C ILE A 107 28.36 35.97 10.71
N SER A 108 29.00 35.95 9.53
CA SER A 108 29.01 37.11 8.61
C SER A 108 27.61 37.47 8.09
N LEU A 109 26.66 36.52 8.16
CA LEU A 109 25.26 36.72 7.79
C LEU A 109 24.35 37.11 8.96
N GLY A 110 24.91 37.27 10.18
CA GLY A 110 24.15 37.64 11.38
C GLY A 110 23.29 36.50 11.92
N TYR A 111 23.75 35.25 11.84
CA TYR A 111 23.14 34.15 12.60
C TYR A 111 23.64 34.17 14.03
N GLU A 112 22.71 34.00 14.96
CA GLU A 112 22.97 34.08 16.39
C GLU A 112 22.58 32.79 17.10
N LYS A 113 23.01 32.68 18.36
CA LYS A 113 22.68 31.55 19.22
C LYS A 113 21.15 31.40 19.34
N GLY A 114 20.66 30.19 19.06
CA GLY A 114 19.24 29.86 19.12
C GLY A 114 18.52 29.88 17.77
N ASP A 115 19.12 30.49 16.73
CA ASP A 115 18.65 30.34 15.35
C ASP A 115 18.67 28.87 14.93
N THR A 116 17.84 28.51 13.94
CA THR A 116 17.74 27.13 13.45
C THR A 116 18.04 27.06 11.96
N VAL A 117 18.91 26.14 11.58
CA VAL A 117 19.23 25.81 10.18
C VAL A 117 18.90 24.34 9.93
N ALA A 118 18.14 24.06 8.88
CA ALA A 118 17.80 22.70 8.49
C ALA A 118 18.86 22.09 7.58
N LEU A 119 19.09 20.79 7.74
CA LEU A 119 20.01 20.02 6.93
C LEU A 119 19.27 18.83 6.28
N LEU A 120 19.15 18.88 4.96
CA LEU A 120 18.56 17.85 4.10
C LEU A 120 19.65 17.32 3.15
N LEU A 121 20.52 16.47 3.68
CA LEU A 121 21.74 16.03 3.01
C LEU A 121 21.90 14.53 3.22
N GLU A 122 22.45 13.82 2.23
CA GLU A 122 22.79 12.42 2.36
C GLU A 122 23.96 12.21 3.32
N ASN A 123 24.24 10.96 3.69
CA ASN A 123 25.39 10.64 4.53
C ASN A 123 26.69 11.05 3.83
N ARG A 124 27.45 11.96 4.46
CA ARG A 124 28.78 12.38 4.02
C ARG A 124 29.55 13.11 5.14
N PRO A 125 30.89 13.21 5.08
CA PRO A 125 31.70 13.92 6.08
C PRO A 125 31.29 15.39 6.28
N GLU A 126 30.90 16.07 5.20
CA GLU A 126 30.48 17.47 5.26
C GLU A 126 29.18 17.66 6.04
N TYR A 127 28.32 16.65 6.11
CA TYR A 127 27.13 16.67 6.98
C TYR A 127 27.55 16.93 8.44
N ALA A 128 28.56 16.20 8.92
CA ALA A 128 29.10 16.34 10.26
C ALA A 128 29.83 17.69 10.43
N ALA A 129 30.59 18.12 9.42
CA ALA A 129 31.33 19.39 9.45
C ALA A 129 30.40 20.61 9.48
N ILE A 130 29.32 20.61 8.69
CA ILE A 130 28.29 21.65 8.65
C ILE A 130 27.59 21.74 10.00
N TRP A 131 27.14 20.59 10.52
CA TRP A 131 26.50 20.51 11.83
C TRP A 131 27.41 21.06 12.94
N ILE A 132 28.67 20.63 13.01
CA ILE A 132 29.62 21.17 14.00
C ILE A 132 29.84 22.67 13.80
N GLY A 133 29.98 23.14 12.56
CA GLY A 133 30.18 24.56 12.26
C GLY A 133 29.04 25.45 12.74
N LEU A 134 27.80 25.06 12.48
CA LEU A 134 26.60 25.75 13.01
C LEU A 134 26.57 25.70 14.54
N SER A 135 26.92 24.54 15.11
CA SER A 135 26.95 24.37 16.56
C SER A 135 28.00 25.24 17.26
N LYS A 136 29.13 25.57 16.59
CA LYS A 136 30.17 26.46 17.14
C LYS A 136 29.65 27.86 17.48
N ILE A 137 28.57 28.29 16.83
CA ILE A 137 27.98 29.61 16.99
C ILE A 137 26.63 29.56 17.73
N GLY A 138 26.27 28.38 18.27
CA GLY A 138 25.03 28.17 19.00
C GLY A 138 23.79 28.06 18.11
N VAL A 139 23.95 27.87 16.80
CA VAL A 139 22.86 27.61 15.86
C VAL A 139 22.42 26.15 15.97
N VAL A 140 21.13 25.93 16.13
CA VAL A 140 20.52 24.60 16.24
C VAL A 140 20.39 23.99 14.84
N THR A 141 20.89 22.78 14.64
CA THR A 141 20.70 22.08 13.35
C THR A 141 19.46 21.20 13.40
N ALA A 142 18.52 21.38 12.48
CA ALA A 142 17.35 20.51 12.31
C ALA A 142 17.65 19.42 11.27
N LEU A 143 17.75 18.18 11.70
CA LEU A 143 18.16 17.07 10.84
C LEU A 143 16.95 16.48 10.10
N ILE A 144 16.81 16.75 8.80
CA ILE A 144 15.63 16.36 8.03
C ILE A 144 15.83 14.98 7.39
N ASN A 145 14.79 14.16 7.46
CA ASN A 145 14.73 12.87 6.78
C ASN A 145 14.72 13.07 5.25
N THR A 146 15.67 12.44 4.58
CA THR A 146 15.93 12.55 3.13
C THR A 146 14.81 11.99 2.23
N ASN A 147 13.85 11.26 2.80
CA ASN A 147 12.69 10.73 2.07
C ASN A 147 11.46 11.66 2.14
N LEU A 148 11.52 12.76 2.90
CA LEU A 148 10.39 13.67 3.03
C LEU A 148 10.30 14.61 1.82
N VAL A 149 9.08 14.74 1.30
CA VAL A 149 8.70 15.65 0.22
C VAL A 149 7.41 16.38 0.61
N SER A 150 7.01 17.38 -0.18
CA SER A 150 5.72 18.08 -0.06
C SER A 150 5.38 18.51 1.39
N LYS A 151 4.14 18.26 1.86
CA LYS A 151 3.63 18.71 3.17
C LYS A 151 4.46 18.22 4.38
N PRO A 152 4.89 16.95 4.49
CA PRO A 152 5.76 16.52 5.59
C PRO A 152 7.11 17.26 5.65
N LEU A 153 7.74 17.52 4.50
CA LEU A 153 8.99 18.29 4.44
C LEU A 153 8.77 19.74 4.88
N GLN A 154 7.72 20.37 4.35
CA GLN A 154 7.32 21.73 4.73
C GLN A 154 7.04 21.81 6.24
N HIS A 155 6.32 20.84 6.80
CA HIS A 155 6.01 20.78 8.23
C HIS A 155 7.27 20.75 9.10
N CYS A 156 8.26 19.92 8.77
CA CYS A 156 9.53 19.89 9.50
C CYS A 156 10.18 21.28 9.54
N ILE A 157 10.25 21.95 8.39
CA ILE A 157 10.87 23.27 8.29
C ILE A 157 10.08 24.32 9.10
N SER A 158 8.76 24.29 9.02
CA SER A 158 7.89 25.24 9.75
C SER A 158 7.91 25.04 11.26
N VAL A 159 7.81 23.79 11.75
CA VAL A 159 7.75 23.52 13.21
C VAL A 159 9.04 23.93 13.92
N ALA A 160 10.19 23.70 13.28
CA ALA A 160 11.48 24.08 13.84
C ALA A 160 11.84 25.56 13.66
N LYS A 161 10.97 26.38 13.03
CA LYS A 161 11.21 27.81 12.75
C LYS A 161 12.56 28.03 12.07
N VAL A 162 12.81 27.26 11.02
CA VAL A 162 14.07 27.25 10.29
C VAL A 162 14.27 28.59 9.57
N ARG A 163 15.47 29.18 9.69
CA ARG A 163 15.88 30.43 9.02
C ARG A 163 16.64 30.17 7.71
N ALA A 164 17.28 29.01 7.59
CA ALA A 164 17.88 28.52 6.34
C ALA A 164 17.83 27.01 6.18
N LEU A 165 17.79 26.56 4.94
CA LEU A 165 17.85 25.15 4.57
C LEU A 165 19.10 24.89 3.72
N ILE A 166 19.96 23.99 4.19
CA ILE A 166 21.06 23.43 3.42
C ILE A 166 20.61 22.07 2.87
N PHE A 167 20.62 21.91 1.55
CA PHE A 167 20.18 20.68 0.90
C PHE A 167 21.18 20.18 -0.15
N GLY A 168 21.30 18.85 -0.27
CA GLY A 168 22.10 18.19 -1.30
C GLY A 168 21.44 18.22 -2.68
N SER A 169 22.25 18.06 -3.73
CA SER A 169 21.79 18.01 -5.13
C SER A 169 20.60 17.08 -5.36
N ASP A 170 20.61 15.90 -4.72
CA ASP A 170 19.57 14.88 -4.87
C ASP A 170 18.18 15.33 -4.37
N PHE A 171 18.12 16.39 -3.56
CA PHE A 171 16.90 16.87 -2.91
C PHE A 171 16.41 18.23 -3.46
N ALA A 172 17.07 18.77 -4.49
CA ALA A 172 16.73 20.07 -5.07
C ALA A 172 15.27 20.14 -5.58
N SER A 173 14.76 19.04 -6.15
CA SER A 173 13.35 18.95 -6.60
C SER A 173 12.37 19.03 -5.44
N ALA A 174 12.64 18.31 -4.35
CA ALA A 174 11.80 18.31 -3.15
C ALA A 174 11.75 19.70 -2.49
N VAL A 175 12.88 20.40 -2.44
CA VAL A 175 12.95 21.78 -1.92
C VAL A 175 12.22 22.76 -2.83
N LYS A 176 12.36 22.61 -4.16
CA LYS A 176 11.67 23.44 -5.15
C LYS A 176 10.15 23.36 -5.03
N GLU A 177 9.61 22.19 -4.70
CA GLU A 177 8.17 21.96 -4.58
C GLU A 177 7.52 22.76 -3.43
N ILE A 178 8.27 22.98 -2.33
CA ILE A 178 7.72 23.59 -1.11
C ILE A 178 8.12 25.05 -0.90
N TYR A 179 9.10 25.57 -1.64
CA TYR A 179 9.56 26.96 -1.54
C TYR A 179 9.57 27.66 -2.92
N PRO A 180 8.60 28.56 -3.21
CA PRO A 180 8.64 29.43 -4.38
C PRO A 180 9.75 30.48 -4.27
N GLU A 181 10.07 31.15 -5.38
CA GLU A 181 11.22 32.06 -5.54
C GLU A 181 11.25 33.29 -4.61
N SER A 182 10.19 33.53 -3.84
CA SER A 182 10.03 34.63 -2.88
C SER A 182 10.00 34.21 -1.40
N GLY A 183 10.45 33.00 -1.07
CA GLY A 183 10.34 32.43 0.29
C GLY A 183 11.11 33.16 1.42
N GLU A 184 10.57 33.11 2.64
CA GLU A 184 11.11 33.76 3.86
C GLU A 184 12.43 33.17 4.40
N ILE A 185 12.91 32.02 3.90
CA ILE A 185 14.11 31.33 4.40
C ILE A 185 15.24 31.33 3.36
N LYS A 186 16.51 31.39 3.80
CA LYS A 186 17.65 31.30 2.89
C LYS A 186 17.90 29.86 2.44
N LEU A 187 18.09 29.66 1.14
CA LEU A 187 18.33 28.34 0.56
C LEU A 187 19.79 28.19 0.14
N TYR A 188 20.41 27.11 0.64
CA TYR A 188 21.80 26.74 0.34
C TYR A 188 21.84 25.39 -0.33
N HIS A 189 22.38 25.37 -1.54
CA HIS A 189 22.56 24.16 -2.31
C HIS A 189 23.98 23.63 -2.10
N PHE A 190 24.12 22.37 -1.70
CA PHE A 190 25.40 21.66 -1.67
C PHE A 190 25.61 20.97 -3.01
N LYS A 191 26.31 21.63 -3.95
CA LYS A 191 26.55 21.08 -5.28
C LYS A 191 27.63 19.98 -5.23
N THR A 192 27.33 18.87 -5.89
CA THR A 192 28.26 17.75 -6.11
C THR A 192 28.89 17.75 -7.51
N SER A 193 28.31 18.49 -8.47
CA SER A 193 28.82 18.67 -9.84
C SER A 193 28.59 20.12 -10.33
N PRO A 194 29.51 20.71 -11.11
CA PRO A 194 29.38 22.06 -11.66
C PRO A 194 28.23 22.24 -12.67
N SER A 195 27.61 21.16 -13.17
CA SER A 195 26.51 21.21 -14.13
C SER A 195 25.13 21.52 -13.55
N ALA A 196 24.99 21.69 -12.23
CA ALA A 196 23.70 22.01 -11.61
C ALA A 196 23.34 23.50 -11.80
N GLU A 197 22.25 23.77 -12.53
CA GLU A 197 21.70 25.10 -12.83
C GLU A 197 21.69 26.02 -11.58
N SER A 198 22.26 27.22 -11.71
CA SER A 198 22.16 28.27 -10.70
C SER A 198 20.76 28.90 -10.76
N ARG A 199 20.04 28.85 -9.65
CA ARG A 199 18.73 29.50 -9.51
C ARG A 199 18.89 30.83 -8.79
N ASN A 200 18.16 31.86 -9.24
CA ASN A 200 18.08 33.13 -8.50
C ASN A 200 17.63 32.87 -7.05
N GLY A 201 18.40 33.36 -6.08
CA GLY A 201 18.09 33.24 -4.65
C GLY A 201 18.57 31.97 -3.94
N VAL A 202 19.17 31.00 -4.65
CA VAL A 202 19.78 29.80 -4.04
C VAL A 202 21.31 29.89 -4.14
N LEU A 203 21.99 29.87 -3.00
CA LEU A 203 23.44 30.03 -2.92
C LEU A 203 24.13 28.67 -2.89
N ASP A 204 25.26 28.50 -3.60
CA ASP A 204 26.11 27.33 -3.41
C ASP A 204 26.89 27.48 -2.10
N ILE A 205 26.67 26.57 -1.15
CA ILE A 205 27.33 26.63 0.15
C ILE A 205 28.84 26.44 0.04
N LYS A 206 29.34 25.63 -0.91
CA LYS A 206 30.78 25.40 -1.09
C LYS A 206 31.49 26.68 -1.57
N GLU A 207 30.89 27.37 -2.52
CA GLU A 207 31.39 28.66 -3.01
C GLU A 207 31.36 29.72 -1.92
N CYS A 208 30.25 29.79 -1.17
CA CYS A 208 30.04 30.74 -0.07
C CYS A 208 31.11 30.65 1.01
N ILE A 209 31.58 29.43 1.31
CA ILE A 209 32.58 29.20 2.36
C ILE A 209 34.02 29.16 1.84
N SER A 210 34.25 29.16 0.52
CA SER A 210 35.57 28.97 -0.08
C SER A 210 36.64 29.91 0.51
N ASN A 211 36.31 31.21 0.56
CA ASN A 211 37.15 32.31 1.04
C ASN A 211 36.97 32.65 2.53
N GLN A 212 36.20 31.84 3.27
CA GLN A 212 35.99 32.08 4.69
C GLN A 212 37.20 31.64 5.51
N SER A 213 37.40 32.31 6.64
CA SER A 213 38.51 32.00 7.54
C SER A 213 38.38 30.59 8.12
N VAL A 214 39.51 29.89 8.23
CA VAL A 214 39.63 28.63 8.97
C VAL A 214 39.84 28.87 10.48
N ALA A 215 39.95 30.12 10.92
CA ALA A 215 40.11 30.45 12.32
C ALA A 215 38.88 30.03 13.13
N SER A 216 39.11 29.39 14.28
CA SER A 216 38.04 28.96 15.17
C SER A 216 37.29 30.16 15.77
N PRO A 217 35.95 30.20 15.72
CA PRO A 217 35.13 31.29 16.25
C PRO A 217 35.01 31.21 17.78
N GLN A 218 36.15 31.27 18.48
CA GLN A 218 36.27 30.99 19.92
C GLN A 218 35.30 31.81 20.78
N LYS A 219 35.20 33.11 20.50
CA LYS A 219 34.26 34.02 21.20
C LYS A 219 32.82 33.51 21.18
N HIS A 220 32.35 32.96 20.05
CA HIS A 220 30.98 32.46 19.91
C HIS A 220 30.79 31.11 20.59
N MET A 221 31.79 30.22 20.49
CA MET A 221 31.77 28.94 21.21
C MET A 221 31.69 29.14 22.72
N ASP A 222 32.34 30.17 23.26
CA ASP A 222 32.36 30.46 24.69
C ASP A 222 31.04 31.02 25.23
N MET A 223 30.18 31.59 24.36
CA MET A 223 28.81 32.02 24.72
C MET A 223 27.83 30.84 24.86
N SER A 224 28.21 29.64 24.42
CA SER A 224 27.39 28.43 24.50
C SER A 224 27.74 27.61 25.74
N ASN A 225 26.73 27.01 26.35
CA ASN A 225 26.80 26.16 27.52
C ASN A 225 26.19 24.78 27.23
N THR A 226 26.40 23.84 28.15
CA THR A 226 26.02 22.43 27.95
C THR A 226 24.51 22.18 27.91
N LYS A 227 23.69 23.11 28.41
CA LYS A 227 22.22 23.03 28.39
C LYS A 227 21.59 23.64 27.14
N ASP A 228 22.39 24.30 26.31
CA ASP A 228 21.89 24.86 25.06
C ASP A 228 21.49 23.76 24.07
N LYS A 229 20.50 24.07 23.23
CA LYS A 229 20.01 23.19 22.18
C LYS A 229 21.08 23.03 21.10
N LEU A 230 21.33 21.78 20.73
CA LEU A 230 22.30 21.38 19.71
C LEU A 230 21.59 20.94 18.42
N LEU A 231 20.62 20.03 18.54
CA LEU A 231 19.90 19.45 17.41
C LEU A 231 18.39 19.45 17.61
N TYR A 232 17.67 19.45 16.49
CA TYR A 232 16.36 18.84 16.39
C TYR A 232 16.45 17.54 15.58
N ILE A 233 16.02 16.44 16.19
CA ILE A 233 15.86 15.14 15.52
C ILE A 233 14.37 14.84 15.43
N TYR A 234 13.88 14.56 14.23
CA TYR A 234 12.45 14.29 14.02
C TYR A 234 12.10 12.84 14.34
N THR A 235 10.98 12.66 15.05
CA THR A 235 10.38 11.35 15.34
C THR A 235 9.11 11.17 14.49
N SER A 236 8.86 9.96 13.99
CA SER A 236 7.67 9.64 13.21
C SER A 236 6.44 9.56 14.13
N GLY A 237 5.39 10.32 13.81
CA GLY A 237 4.09 10.22 14.49
C GLY A 237 3.23 9.13 13.87
N THR A 238 2.60 8.28 14.68
CA THR A 238 1.65 7.23 14.24
C THR A 238 0.39 7.77 13.56
N THR A 239 0.12 9.09 13.64
CA THR A 239 -1.16 9.69 13.26
C THR A 239 -1.09 10.98 12.43
N GLY A 240 0.04 11.39 11.81
CA GLY A 240 -0.08 12.54 10.89
C GLY A 240 1.17 13.24 10.38
N LEU A 241 2.13 13.64 11.21
CA LEU A 241 3.30 14.45 10.78
C LEU A 241 4.52 14.30 11.76
N PRO A 242 5.78 14.51 11.31
CA PRO A 242 6.98 14.34 12.16
C PRO A 242 7.14 15.36 13.30
N LYS A 243 7.66 14.95 14.47
CA LYS A 243 7.83 15.81 15.66
C LYS A 243 9.31 16.09 15.98
N ALA A 244 9.68 17.37 16.12
CA ALA A 244 11.04 17.80 16.42
C ALA A 244 11.41 17.62 17.91
N ALA A 245 12.18 16.57 18.24
CA ALA A 245 12.72 16.36 19.59
C ALA A 245 13.92 17.27 19.86
N LYS A 246 13.97 17.91 21.03
CA LYS A 246 15.06 18.80 21.43
C LYS A 246 16.23 17.99 21.98
N ILE A 247 17.41 18.14 21.39
CA ILE A 247 18.65 17.55 21.90
C ILE A 247 19.59 18.66 22.35
N THR A 248 19.98 18.64 23.62
CA THR A 248 20.98 19.57 24.19
C THR A 248 22.39 19.01 24.09
N HIS A 249 23.42 19.84 24.25
CA HIS A 249 24.81 19.36 24.28
C HIS A 249 25.05 18.33 25.41
N ALA A 250 24.47 18.54 26.60
CA ALA A 250 24.59 17.63 27.73
C ALA A 250 23.94 16.27 27.43
N ARG A 251 22.72 16.28 26.86
CA ARG A 251 22.04 15.05 26.44
C ARG A 251 22.82 14.29 25.36
N PHE A 252 23.34 15.03 24.38
CA PHE A 252 24.19 14.47 23.34
C PHE A 252 25.43 13.79 23.94
N ASN A 253 26.17 14.51 24.79
CA ASN A 253 27.36 14.00 25.44
C ASN A 253 27.06 12.80 26.34
N PHE A 254 25.95 12.82 27.07
CA PHE A 254 25.51 11.71 27.93
C PHE A 254 25.33 10.42 27.14
N ALA A 255 24.53 10.44 26.07
CA ALA A 255 24.24 9.23 25.31
C ALA A 255 25.49 8.68 24.58
N VAL A 256 26.28 9.57 23.97
CA VAL A 256 27.51 9.19 23.24
C VAL A 256 28.58 8.64 24.19
N THR A 257 28.76 9.29 25.36
CA THR A 257 29.69 8.81 26.39
C THR A 257 29.24 7.46 26.95
N GLY A 258 27.93 7.25 27.15
CA GLY A 258 27.39 5.94 27.54
C GLY A 258 27.85 4.84 26.60
N ILE A 259 27.55 4.97 25.29
CA ILE A 259 27.95 3.98 24.28
C ILE A 259 29.46 3.78 24.27
N ASN A 260 30.26 4.86 24.32
CA ASN A 260 31.72 4.77 24.29
C ASN A 260 32.29 3.90 25.42
N TYR A 261 31.86 4.17 26.67
CA TYR A 261 32.35 3.47 27.85
C TYR A 261 31.83 2.02 27.93
N PHE A 262 30.56 1.79 27.58
CA PHE A 262 29.98 0.45 27.61
C PHE A 262 30.60 -0.49 26.58
N LEU A 263 30.80 -0.02 25.34
CA LEU A 263 31.53 -0.76 24.31
C LEU A 263 33.05 -0.76 24.53
N SER A 264 33.55 0.09 25.44
CA SER A 264 34.98 0.30 25.66
C SER A 264 35.70 0.64 24.34
N LEU A 265 35.18 1.63 23.64
CA LEU A 265 35.74 2.09 22.37
C LEU A 265 37.05 2.82 22.61
N GLY A 266 38.07 2.44 21.85
CA GLY A 266 39.38 3.05 21.86
C GLY A 266 39.62 3.92 20.64
N GLU A 267 40.73 4.65 20.68
CA GLU A 267 41.13 5.52 19.57
C GLU A 267 41.56 4.75 18.32
N ASN A 268 41.89 3.46 18.44
CA ASN A 268 42.27 2.60 17.33
C ASN A 268 41.08 1.87 16.70
N ASP A 269 39.87 2.06 17.23
CA ASP A 269 38.68 1.48 16.64
C ASP A 269 38.30 2.23 15.35
N ASN A 270 37.88 1.47 14.33
CA ASN A 270 37.27 2.01 13.12
C ASN A 270 35.80 1.56 13.05
N PHE A 271 34.91 2.55 13.11
CA PHE A 271 33.47 2.38 13.21
C PHE A 271 32.80 2.37 11.84
N TYR A 272 32.17 1.26 11.44
CA TYR A 272 31.35 1.21 10.24
C TYR A 272 29.95 1.79 10.49
N ASN A 273 29.54 2.77 9.68
CA ASN A 273 28.24 3.42 9.78
C ASN A 273 27.56 3.57 8.40
N PRO A 274 26.57 2.72 8.08
CA PRO A 274 25.73 2.84 6.91
C PRO A 274 24.36 3.48 7.20
N LEU A 275 24.07 3.85 8.45
CA LEU A 275 22.76 4.33 8.88
C LEU A 275 22.59 5.84 8.61
N PRO A 276 21.37 6.34 8.33
CA PRO A 276 21.16 7.74 8.01
C PRO A 276 21.57 8.70 9.15
N LEU A 277 22.31 9.76 8.82
CA LEU A 277 22.83 10.72 9.81
C LEU A 277 21.76 11.61 10.44
N TYR A 278 20.56 11.70 9.86
CA TYR A 278 19.46 12.44 10.46
C TYR A 278 18.76 11.69 11.60
N HIS A 279 19.06 10.40 11.80
CA HIS A 279 18.54 9.59 12.90
C HIS A 279 19.48 9.59 14.11
N ALA A 280 18.92 9.36 15.31
CA ALA A 280 19.69 9.35 16.55
C ALA A 280 20.82 8.29 16.57
N THR A 281 20.57 7.07 16.07
CA THR A 281 21.59 6.01 16.05
C THR A 281 22.73 6.36 15.08
N GLY A 282 22.42 6.61 13.81
CA GLY A 282 23.43 6.88 12.77
C GLY A 282 24.15 8.22 12.95
N GLY A 283 23.44 9.28 13.28
CA GLY A 283 23.99 10.61 13.53
C GLY A 283 24.52 10.77 14.94
N MET A 284 23.63 10.88 15.93
CA MET A 284 24.02 11.25 17.29
C MET A 284 24.94 10.23 17.96
N LEU A 285 24.55 8.95 18.02
CA LEU A 285 25.32 7.94 18.76
C LEU A 285 26.60 7.53 18.05
N THR A 286 26.55 7.35 16.72
CA THR A 286 27.71 6.90 15.94
C THR A 286 28.63 8.07 15.59
N VAL A 287 28.17 9.13 14.90
CA VAL A 287 29.05 10.28 14.54
C VAL A 287 29.57 10.98 15.80
N GLY A 288 28.79 10.96 16.89
CA GLY A 288 29.26 11.42 18.20
C GLY A 288 30.55 10.74 18.69
N GLN A 289 30.79 9.47 18.37
CA GLN A 289 32.04 8.78 18.76
C GLN A 289 33.26 9.44 18.10
N THR A 290 33.14 9.79 16.83
CA THR A 290 34.16 10.54 16.11
C THR A 290 34.30 11.93 16.71
N LEU A 291 33.20 12.65 16.93
CA LEU A 291 33.23 14.04 17.37
C LEU A 291 33.73 14.26 18.80
N ILE A 292 33.46 13.34 19.75
CA ILE A 292 33.74 13.52 21.19
C ILE A 292 34.92 12.68 21.69
N PHE A 293 35.21 11.56 21.01
CA PHE A 293 36.28 10.64 21.41
C PHE A 293 37.36 10.46 20.35
N GLY A 294 37.17 11.01 19.15
CA GLY A 294 38.16 10.94 18.10
C GLY A 294 38.26 9.54 17.47
N VAL A 295 37.20 8.74 17.52
CA VAL A 295 37.14 7.41 16.90
C VAL A 295 37.05 7.56 15.38
N THR A 296 37.85 6.79 14.63
CA THR A 296 37.79 6.78 13.16
C THR A 296 36.48 6.15 12.70
N MET A 297 35.86 6.69 11.65
CA MET A 297 34.60 6.15 11.12
C MET A 297 34.68 5.86 9.63
N THR A 298 34.18 4.71 9.22
CA THR A 298 33.90 4.37 7.83
C THR A 298 32.43 4.65 7.55
N LEU A 299 32.18 5.76 6.86
CA LEU A 299 30.83 6.23 6.53
C LEU A 299 30.43 5.75 5.13
N ARG A 300 29.15 5.40 4.98
CA ARG A 300 28.54 5.08 3.67
C ARG A 300 27.30 5.92 3.40
N ARG A 301 27.07 6.19 2.12
CA ARG A 301 25.86 6.89 1.63
C ARG A 301 24.58 6.18 2.03
N LYS A 302 24.58 4.85 1.94
CA LYS A 302 23.45 3.97 2.24
C LYS A 302 23.92 2.58 2.66
N PHE A 303 23.04 1.85 3.32
CA PHE A 303 23.24 0.44 3.67
C PHE A 303 23.23 -0.48 2.44
N SER A 304 24.07 -1.52 2.49
CA SER A 304 24.12 -2.61 1.51
C SER A 304 24.45 -3.91 2.24
N ALA A 305 23.50 -4.84 2.26
CA ALA A 305 23.69 -6.14 2.93
C ALA A 305 24.79 -6.98 2.25
N SER A 306 24.87 -6.93 0.91
CA SER A 306 25.87 -7.69 0.16
C SER A 306 27.29 -7.14 0.32
N ASN A 307 27.44 -5.83 0.52
CA ASN A 307 28.75 -5.18 0.63
C ASN A 307 29.19 -4.95 2.08
N PHE A 308 28.33 -5.22 3.08
CA PHE A 308 28.60 -4.92 4.49
C PHE A 308 29.96 -5.44 4.95
N TRP A 309 30.22 -6.72 4.73
CA TRP A 309 31.49 -7.34 5.13
C TRP A 309 32.66 -6.95 4.24
N THR A 310 32.43 -6.78 2.93
CA THR A 310 33.44 -6.30 1.99
C THR A 310 33.95 -4.92 2.37
N ASP A 311 33.03 -4.03 2.76
CA ASP A 311 33.36 -2.71 3.28
C ASP A 311 34.10 -2.79 4.61
N CYS A 312 33.60 -3.58 5.56
CA CYS A 312 34.26 -3.76 6.85
C CYS A 312 35.71 -4.25 6.67
N ASN A 313 35.96 -5.11 5.68
CA ASN A 313 37.30 -5.58 5.36
C ASN A 313 38.15 -4.53 4.66
N LYS A 314 37.61 -3.86 3.62
CA LYS A 314 38.34 -2.83 2.86
C LYS A 314 38.91 -1.73 3.78
N TYR A 315 38.18 -1.36 4.83
CA TYR A 315 38.59 -0.28 5.73
C TYR A 315 39.05 -0.76 7.11
N ASN A 316 39.23 -2.06 7.33
CA ASN A 316 39.63 -2.63 8.62
C ASN A 316 38.73 -2.18 9.78
N CYS A 317 37.41 -2.23 9.59
CA CYS A 317 36.45 -1.88 10.63
C CYS A 317 36.51 -2.88 11.79
N THR A 318 36.54 -2.36 13.02
CA THR A 318 36.56 -3.15 14.26
C THR A 318 35.22 -3.11 14.99
N VAL A 319 34.39 -2.12 14.68
CA VAL A 319 33.07 -1.92 15.28
C VAL A 319 32.06 -1.58 14.18
N ALA A 320 30.83 -2.07 14.26
CA ALA A 320 29.75 -1.69 13.36
C ALA A 320 28.45 -1.40 14.13
N ASN A 321 27.58 -0.58 13.55
CA ASN A 321 26.23 -0.41 14.07
C ASN A 321 25.20 -1.25 13.30
N TYR A 322 24.06 -1.50 13.93
CA TYR A 322 22.95 -2.19 13.29
C TYR A 322 21.60 -1.61 13.73
N ILE A 323 20.59 -1.91 12.91
CA ILE A 323 19.17 -1.96 13.30
C ILE A 323 18.75 -3.41 13.11
N GLY A 324 17.94 -4.01 13.99
CA GLY A 324 17.72 -5.46 14.00
C GLY A 324 17.42 -6.09 12.64
N GLU A 325 16.66 -5.39 11.80
CA GLU A 325 16.33 -5.81 10.43
C GLU A 325 17.55 -5.89 9.49
N THR A 326 18.52 -5.00 9.65
CA THR A 326 19.78 -5.05 8.89
C THR A 326 20.58 -6.32 9.17
N CYS A 327 20.54 -6.85 10.39
CA CYS A 327 21.17 -8.13 10.73
C CYS A 327 20.51 -9.29 9.97
N ARG A 328 19.17 -9.29 9.83
CA ARG A 328 18.45 -10.29 9.03
C ARG A 328 18.86 -10.23 7.56
N TYR A 329 18.95 -9.03 6.98
CA TYR A 329 19.40 -8.88 5.59
C TYR A 329 20.83 -9.33 5.37
N ILE A 330 21.74 -9.01 6.28
CA ILE A 330 23.14 -9.47 6.21
C ILE A 330 23.21 -11.00 6.30
N LEU A 331 22.46 -11.60 7.22
CA LEU A 331 22.37 -13.06 7.38
C LEU A 331 21.80 -13.72 6.11
N ALA A 332 20.71 -13.19 5.57
CA ALA A 332 20.10 -13.68 4.34
C ALA A 332 21.03 -13.55 3.12
N ALA A 333 21.72 -12.41 2.97
CA ALA A 333 22.67 -12.16 1.89
C ALA A 333 23.91 -13.07 1.95
N HIS A 334 24.19 -13.65 3.12
CA HIS A 334 25.29 -14.58 3.34
C HIS A 334 24.90 -16.06 3.17
N LYS A 335 23.61 -16.40 3.14
CA LYS A 335 23.14 -17.78 3.13
C LYS A 335 23.75 -18.57 1.96
N GLY A 336 24.44 -19.67 2.27
CA GLY A 336 25.09 -20.54 1.28
C GLY A 336 26.44 -20.02 0.74
N LYS A 337 27.03 -18.98 1.35
CA LYS A 337 28.36 -18.46 0.99
C LYS A 337 29.45 -18.99 1.94
N PRO A 338 30.73 -19.01 1.51
CA PRO A 338 31.85 -19.40 2.36
C PRO A 338 31.99 -18.47 3.56
N THR A 339 32.53 -18.99 4.67
CA THR A 339 32.82 -18.21 5.89
C THR A 339 33.58 -16.92 5.55
N ILE A 340 33.09 -15.80 6.08
CA ILE A 340 33.70 -14.48 5.88
C ILE A 340 34.72 -14.24 6.98
N THR A 341 35.94 -13.88 6.59
CA THR A 341 36.94 -13.31 7.51
C THR A 341 36.71 -11.82 7.64
N HIS A 342 36.57 -11.28 8.86
CA HIS A 342 36.46 -9.83 9.09
C HIS A 342 37.08 -9.35 10.40
N GLY A 343 37.34 -8.04 10.50
CA GLY A 343 37.94 -7.39 11.67
C GLY A 343 36.95 -6.95 12.76
N VAL A 344 35.63 -7.01 12.50
CA VAL A 344 34.59 -6.52 13.42
C VAL A 344 34.51 -7.41 14.67
N LYS A 345 34.72 -6.80 15.84
CA LYS A 345 34.67 -7.48 17.15
C LYS A 345 33.45 -7.07 17.97
N LYS A 346 32.94 -5.86 17.73
CA LYS A 346 31.84 -5.28 18.51
C LYS A 346 30.76 -4.78 17.57
N MET A 347 29.51 -5.07 17.88
CA MET A 347 28.37 -4.50 17.17
C MET A 347 27.37 -3.90 18.15
N PHE A 348 26.79 -2.76 17.81
CA PHE A 348 25.77 -2.12 18.65
C PHE A 348 24.57 -1.66 17.86
N GLY A 349 23.40 -1.75 18.46
CA GLY A 349 22.17 -1.44 17.77
C GLY A 349 20.96 -1.67 18.64
N ASN A 350 19.80 -1.65 17.99
CA ASN A 350 18.52 -1.85 18.63
C ASN A 350 17.56 -2.65 17.72
N GLY A 351 16.57 -3.28 18.34
CA GLY A 351 15.50 -4.02 17.70
C GLY A 351 15.90 -5.41 17.19
N LEU A 352 16.98 -6.02 17.69
CA LEU A 352 17.37 -7.36 17.22
C LEU A 352 16.43 -8.44 17.75
N LYS A 353 15.76 -9.13 16.83
CA LYS A 353 14.85 -10.24 17.17
C LYS A 353 15.63 -11.45 17.68
N LYS A 354 15.04 -12.17 18.65
CA LYS A 354 15.69 -13.29 19.35
C LYS A 354 16.11 -14.44 18.42
N ASP A 355 15.27 -14.74 17.44
CA ASP A 355 15.46 -15.76 16.41
C ASP A 355 16.61 -15.40 15.45
N VAL A 356 16.77 -14.13 15.10
CA VAL A 356 17.90 -13.66 14.26
C VAL A 356 19.20 -13.56 15.07
N TRP A 357 19.12 -13.21 16.35
CA TRP A 357 20.29 -12.89 17.18
C TRP A 357 21.29 -14.05 17.24
N LYS A 358 20.80 -15.24 17.60
CA LYS A 358 21.65 -16.43 17.79
C LYS A 358 22.37 -16.78 16.48
N ASP A 359 21.59 -16.95 15.41
CA ASP A 359 22.12 -17.30 14.10
C ASP A 359 23.13 -16.27 13.58
N PHE A 360 22.88 -14.97 13.82
CA PHE A 360 23.77 -13.90 13.41
C PHE A 360 25.12 -13.96 14.14
N VAL A 361 25.10 -14.11 15.47
CA VAL A 361 26.32 -14.21 16.28
C VAL A 361 27.12 -15.46 15.93
N GLU A 362 26.46 -16.60 15.74
CA GLU A 362 27.11 -17.86 15.39
C GLU A 362 27.68 -17.84 13.97
N THR A 363 26.96 -17.27 13.00
CA THR A 363 27.38 -17.23 11.60
C THR A 363 28.59 -16.32 11.37
N PHE A 364 28.58 -15.13 11.99
CA PHE A 364 29.61 -14.11 11.78
C PHE A 364 30.64 -14.03 12.91
N ASN A 365 30.52 -14.87 13.95
CA ASN A 365 31.45 -14.93 15.08
C ASN A 365 31.70 -13.54 15.71
N ILE A 366 30.62 -12.85 16.09
CA ILE A 366 30.69 -11.53 16.73
C ILE A 366 30.72 -11.70 18.25
N PRO A 367 31.87 -11.52 18.92
CA PRO A 367 32.01 -11.85 20.34
C PRO A 367 31.25 -10.90 21.26
N GLU A 368 31.05 -9.63 20.86
CA GLU A 368 30.37 -8.64 21.67
C GLU A 368 29.26 -7.93 20.88
N LEU A 369 28.01 -8.33 21.11
CA LEU A 369 26.81 -7.68 20.56
C LEU A 369 26.07 -6.93 21.67
N PHE A 370 25.91 -5.62 21.50
CA PHE A 370 25.29 -4.72 22.47
C PHE A 370 23.94 -4.23 21.94
N GLU A 371 22.85 -4.76 22.49
CA GLU A 371 21.49 -4.25 22.27
C GLU A 371 21.23 -3.14 23.29
N PHE A 372 20.78 -1.98 22.81
CA PHE A 372 20.37 -0.87 23.67
C PHE A 372 18.92 -0.49 23.43
N TYR A 373 18.31 0.11 24.44
CA TYR A 373 17.02 0.76 24.32
C TYR A 373 17.11 2.23 24.74
N GLY A 374 16.45 3.09 23.98
CA GLY A 374 16.31 4.51 24.30
C GLY A 374 15.48 5.23 23.24
N SER A 375 14.65 6.18 23.67
CA SER A 375 13.95 7.09 22.77
C SER A 375 14.79 8.36 22.52
N THR A 376 14.62 8.96 21.34
CA THR A 376 15.37 10.15 20.92
C THR A 376 15.29 11.28 21.94
N GLU A 377 14.11 11.48 22.53
CA GLU A 377 13.75 12.55 23.46
C GLU A 377 13.86 12.16 24.95
N GLY A 378 13.79 10.87 25.28
CA GLY A 378 13.54 10.39 26.65
C GLY A 378 14.76 10.12 27.52
N ASN A 379 14.58 10.09 28.84
CA ASN A 379 15.65 9.83 29.83
C ASN A 379 15.75 8.34 30.25
N THR A 380 15.04 7.43 29.58
CA THR A 380 14.99 6.00 29.89
C THR A 380 15.92 5.20 28.97
N ASN A 381 17.22 5.21 29.28
CA ASN A 381 18.23 4.50 28.48
C ASN A 381 18.68 3.21 29.18
N LEU A 382 18.72 2.11 28.44
CA LEU A 382 19.11 0.78 28.90
C LEU A 382 20.11 0.17 27.91
N ILE A 383 21.00 -0.68 28.40
CA ILE A 383 21.96 -1.39 27.56
C ILE A 383 22.23 -2.79 28.10
N ASN A 384 22.27 -3.76 27.18
CA ASN A 384 22.68 -5.12 27.43
C ASN A 384 24.21 -5.24 27.28
N LEU A 385 24.89 -5.72 28.33
CA LEU A 385 26.37 -5.72 28.43
C LEU A 385 27.00 -7.10 28.33
N ASP A 386 26.20 -8.15 28.31
CA ASP A 386 26.67 -9.54 28.39
C ASP A 386 25.99 -10.45 27.36
N ASN A 387 25.43 -9.85 26.29
CA ASN A 387 24.86 -10.55 25.14
C ASN A 387 23.67 -11.46 25.50
N THR A 388 22.93 -11.10 26.56
CA THR A 388 21.75 -11.85 27.00
C THR A 388 20.64 -11.73 25.94
N ILE A 389 20.37 -12.81 25.20
CA ILE A 389 19.49 -12.79 24.02
C ILE A 389 18.11 -12.20 24.34
N GLY A 390 17.74 -11.18 23.58
CA GLY A 390 16.46 -10.48 23.65
C GLY A 390 16.27 -9.54 24.83
N SER A 391 17.24 -9.43 25.75
CA SER A 391 17.23 -8.35 26.74
C SER A 391 17.71 -7.05 26.10
N VAL A 392 17.06 -5.95 26.44
CA VAL A 392 17.43 -4.58 26.02
C VAL A 392 18.26 -3.83 27.07
N GLY A 393 18.54 -4.48 28.21
CA GLY A 393 19.38 -3.99 29.29
C GLY A 393 18.92 -4.49 30.65
N PHE A 394 19.52 -3.98 31.73
CA PHE A 394 19.24 -4.47 33.08
C PHE A 394 19.20 -3.35 34.12
N LEU A 395 18.47 -3.59 35.20
CA LEU A 395 18.39 -2.76 36.42
C LEU A 395 18.71 -3.65 37.63
N PRO A 396 19.88 -3.50 38.28
CA PRO A 396 20.22 -4.26 39.47
C PRO A 396 19.24 -3.96 40.62
N PHE A 397 18.66 -5.01 41.20
CA PHE A 397 17.57 -4.86 42.19
C PHE A 397 17.99 -4.04 43.43
N TYR A 398 19.25 -4.17 43.88
CA TYR A 398 19.80 -3.49 45.05
C TYR A 398 20.26 -2.05 44.77
N LEU A 399 20.28 -1.62 43.50
CA LEU A 399 20.58 -0.24 43.10
C LEU A 399 19.34 0.52 42.63
N GLY A 400 18.14 -0.07 42.78
CA GLY A 400 16.86 0.51 42.37
C GLY A 400 16.60 1.96 42.84
N PRO A 401 17.00 2.39 44.06
CA PRO A 401 16.87 3.79 44.48
C PRO A 401 17.81 4.77 43.76
N ILE A 402 18.91 4.28 43.20
CA ILE A 402 19.93 5.07 42.50
C ILE A 402 19.56 5.23 41.03
N PHE A 403 18.94 4.22 40.43
CA PHE A 403 18.43 4.29 39.07
C PHE A 403 17.11 5.07 39.03
N SER A 404 17.03 6.03 38.11
CA SER A 404 15.84 6.86 37.92
C SER A 404 14.77 6.22 37.07
N ILE A 405 14.96 4.97 36.64
CA ILE A 405 14.11 4.24 35.72
C ILE A 405 13.41 3.13 36.49
N CYS A 406 12.11 2.91 36.23
CA CYS A 406 11.37 1.79 36.77
C CYS A 406 10.14 1.46 35.92
N LEU A 407 9.50 0.33 36.23
CA LEU A 407 8.24 -0.09 35.64
C LEU A 407 7.07 0.24 36.57
N ILE A 408 6.06 0.91 36.03
CA ILE A 408 4.79 1.12 36.72
C ILE A 408 3.67 0.33 36.06
N LYS A 409 2.70 -0.06 36.87
CA LYS A 409 1.51 -0.73 36.38
C LYS A 409 0.67 0.26 35.57
N CYS A 410 0.03 -0.24 34.53
CA CYS A 410 -0.95 0.51 33.76
C CYS A 410 -2.27 -0.26 33.70
N ASP A 411 -3.34 0.48 33.49
CA ASP A 411 -4.66 -0.08 33.28
C ASP A 411 -4.70 -0.80 31.94
N ASP A 412 -5.21 -2.01 31.96
CA ASP A 412 -5.24 -2.90 30.81
C ASP A 412 -6.10 -2.36 29.65
N GLU A 413 -7.10 -1.53 29.97
CA GLU A 413 -8.09 -0.95 29.06
C GLU A 413 -7.70 0.45 28.57
N THR A 414 -7.34 1.36 29.48
CA THR A 414 -7.04 2.76 29.12
C THR A 414 -5.57 3.00 28.81
N LYS A 415 -4.70 2.05 29.16
CA LYS A 415 -3.23 2.17 29.10
C LYS A 415 -2.66 3.32 29.93
N GLU A 416 -3.47 3.89 30.82
CA GLU A 416 -3.05 4.91 31.78
C GLU A 416 -2.39 4.28 33.02
N PRO A 417 -1.46 4.97 33.70
CA PRO A 417 -0.88 4.50 34.96
C PRO A 417 -1.92 4.13 36.04
N LEU A 418 -1.82 2.94 36.63
CA LEU A 418 -2.63 2.58 37.81
C LEU A 418 -2.10 3.30 39.05
N ARG A 419 -3.02 3.90 39.82
CA ARG A 419 -2.72 4.69 41.01
C ARG A 419 -3.37 4.11 42.27
N ASP A 420 -2.73 4.30 43.42
CA ASP A 420 -3.21 3.91 44.73
C ASP A 420 -4.25 4.90 45.31
N ALA A 421 -4.72 4.65 46.54
CA ALA A 421 -5.70 5.50 47.21
C ALA A 421 -5.22 6.94 47.47
N ASN A 422 -3.91 7.20 47.42
CA ASN A 422 -3.32 8.54 47.55
C ASN A 422 -3.12 9.22 46.18
N GLY A 423 -3.53 8.56 45.09
CA GLY A 423 -3.36 9.02 43.72
C GLY A 423 -1.93 8.89 43.19
N LEU A 424 -1.12 7.98 43.75
CA LEU A 424 0.27 7.72 43.35
C LEU A 424 0.37 6.44 42.51
N CYS A 425 1.19 6.41 41.47
CA CYS A 425 1.41 5.25 40.61
C CYS A 425 1.94 4.02 41.36
N ILE A 426 1.52 2.84 40.92
CA ILE A 426 1.90 1.55 41.52
C ILE A 426 3.08 0.93 40.76
N ARG A 427 4.11 0.44 41.47
CA ARG A 427 5.25 -0.28 40.87
C ARG A 427 4.88 -1.70 40.45
N CYS A 428 5.50 -2.17 39.36
CA CYS A 428 5.43 -3.58 38.95
C CYS A 428 6.27 -4.48 39.86
N LYS A 429 5.84 -5.74 40.02
CA LYS A 429 6.65 -6.82 40.59
C LYS A 429 7.51 -7.49 39.51
N ASP A 430 8.41 -8.37 39.92
CA ASP A 430 9.21 -9.17 38.99
C ASP A 430 8.30 -10.00 38.05
N ASN A 431 8.68 -10.05 36.79
CA ASN A 431 7.95 -10.67 35.67
C ASN A 431 6.57 -10.04 35.35
N GLU A 432 6.22 -8.93 35.98
CA GLU A 432 4.99 -8.20 35.69
C GLU A 432 5.23 -7.17 34.56
N PRO A 433 4.38 -7.14 33.52
CA PRO A 433 4.49 -6.15 32.45
C PRO A 433 4.09 -4.76 32.94
N GLY A 434 4.84 -3.74 32.53
CA GLY A 434 4.56 -2.36 32.90
C GLY A 434 5.16 -1.33 31.96
N ILE A 435 4.74 -0.09 32.12
CA ILE A 435 5.25 1.05 31.35
C ILE A 435 6.59 1.46 31.92
N LEU A 436 7.60 1.58 31.04
CA LEU A 436 8.89 2.13 31.42
C LEU A 436 8.80 3.64 31.62
N ILE A 437 9.18 4.10 32.82
CA ILE A 437 9.20 5.52 33.16
C ILE A 437 10.56 5.94 33.71
N GLY A 438 10.92 7.20 33.49
CA GLY A 438 12.19 7.77 33.97
C GLY A 438 11.99 9.08 34.74
N LYS A 439 12.49 9.18 35.97
CA LYS A 439 12.30 10.35 36.83
C LYS A 439 12.92 11.60 36.23
N ILE A 440 12.14 12.68 36.15
CA ILE A 440 12.58 13.96 35.61
C ILE A 440 13.17 14.80 36.73
N TYR A 441 14.47 15.07 36.63
CA TYR A 441 15.14 16.05 37.47
C TYR A 441 15.63 17.22 36.62
N LYS A 442 14.89 18.34 36.61
CA LYS A 442 15.22 19.53 35.81
C LYS A 442 16.64 20.09 36.03
N LYS A 443 17.19 19.87 37.23
CA LYS A 443 18.54 20.35 37.59
C LYS A 443 19.66 19.40 37.16
N ILE A 444 19.35 18.13 36.89
CA ILE A 444 20.33 17.08 36.54
C ILE A 444 20.16 16.74 35.07
N SER A 445 21.09 17.17 34.22
CA SER A 445 20.96 17.08 32.77
C SER A 445 20.77 15.64 32.27
N THR A 446 21.43 14.67 32.91
CA THR A 446 21.32 13.22 32.59
C THR A 446 19.94 12.61 32.89
N HIS A 447 19.14 13.29 33.70
CA HIS A 447 17.81 12.88 34.13
C HIS A 447 16.71 13.80 33.60
N ASN A 448 17.07 14.84 32.85
CA ASN A 448 16.13 15.81 32.34
C ASN A 448 15.37 15.27 31.12
N PHE A 449 14.20 15.84 30.86
CA PHE A 449 13.43 15.63 29.65
C PHE A 449 13.21 16.98 28.96
N ASP A 450 13.96 17.24 27.89
CA ASP A 450 13.94 18.54 27.17
C ASP A 450 12.69 18.69 26.26
N GLY A 451 12.02 17.58 25.97
CA GLY A 451 10.76 17.54 25.22
C GLY A 451 10.90 17.78 23.71
N TYR A 452 9.78 18.15 23.08
CA TYR A 452 9.68 18.51 21.68
C TYR A 452 9.54 20.04 21.52
N VAL A 453 9.79 20.55 20.32
CA VAL A 453 9.54 21.96 19.99
C VAL A 453 8.07 22.33 20.26
N ASP A 454 7.14 21.42 19.95
CA ASP A 454 5.75 21.54 20.36
C ASP A 454 5.58 21.21 21.85
N GLN A 455 5.14 22.20 22.63
CA GLN A 455 4.91 22.04 24.07
C GLN A 455 3.76 21.09 24.40
N LYS A 456 2.74 21.00 23.52
CA LYS A 456 1.62 20.08 23.70
C LYS A 456 2.12 18.64 23.61
N GLU A 457 2.98 18.34 22.65
CA GLU A 457 3.61 17.01 22.52
C GLU A 457 4.54 16.70 23.68
N THR A 458 5.23 17.71 24.23
CA THR A 458 6.06 17.55 25.43
C THR A 458 5.23 17.14 26.64
N ASN A 459 4.14 17.87 26.90
CA ASN A 459 3.31 17.64 28.08
C ASN A 459 2.66 16.26 28.08
N LYS A 460 2.33 15.71 26.90
CA LYS A 460 1.79 14.33 26.76
C LYS A 460 2.75 13.24 27.27
N LYS A 461 4.04 13.52 27.33
CA LYS A 461 5.08 12.57 27.75
C LYS A 461 5.47 12.72 29.23
N ILE A 462 4.82 13.60 30.00
CA ILE A 462 5.14 13.84 31.41
C ILE A 462 4.02 13.30 32.31
N LEU A 463 4.37 12.40 33.23
CA LEU A 463 3.51 11.95 34.33
C LEU A 463 3.84 12.77 35.59
N GLN A 464 2.80 13.18 36.31
CA GLN A 464 2.89 13.88 37.60
C GLN A 464 2.46 12.95 38.75
N ASP A 465 2.88 13.25 39.97
CA ASP A 465 2.46 12.58 41.20
C ASP A 465 2.65 11.05 41.14
N VAL A 466 3.80 10.57 40.68
CA VAL A 466 4.07 9.15 40.43
C VAL A 466 4.33 8.40 41.73
N PHE A 467 5.33 8.76 42.53
CA PHE A 467 5.55 8.07 43.83
C PHE A 467 5.49 9.04 45.00
N GLN A 468 5.54 10.34 44.74
CA GLN A 468 5.38 11.40 45.73
C GLN A 468 4.64 12.57 45.08
N LYS A 469 3.80 13.28 45.84
CA LYS A 469 3.12 14.47 45.31
C LYS A 469 4.13 15.52 44.84
N GLY A 470 3.96 16.01 43.62
CA GLY A 470 4.82 16.99 42.95
C GLY A 470 6.04 16.41 42.23
N ASP A 471 6.26 15.09 42.24
CA ASP A 471 7.29 14.49 41.39
C ASP A 471 6.83 14.38 39.92
N SER A 472 7.79 14.28 38.99
CA SER A 472 7.51 14.18 37.56
C SER A 472 8.37 13.10 36.90
N TYR A 473 7.78 12.35 35.97
CA TYR A 473 8.44 11.28 35.22
C TYR A 473 8.17 11.38 33.73
N PHE A 474 9.15 11.01 32.92
CA PHE A 474 9.00 10.80 31.49
C PHE A 474 8.32 9.45 31.26
N ASN A 475 7.27 9.46 30.44
CA ASN A 475 6.57 8.26 29.98
C ASN A 475 7.13 7.86 28.62
N SER A 476 7.84 6.74 28.54
CA SER A 476 8.34 6.25 27.25
C SER A 476 7.18 5.88 26.31
N GLY A 477 6.09 5.35 26.88
CA GLY A 477 5.01 4.71 26.15
C GLY A 477 5.33 3.28 25.71
N ASP A 478 6.43 2.70 26.19
CA ASP A 478 6.86 1.35 25.87
C ASP A 478 6.65 0.41 27.07
N MET A 479 6.05 -0.74 26.78
CA MET A 479 5.79 -1.83 27.73
C MET A 479 6.99 -2.75 27.80
N MET A 480 7.43 -3.04 29.03
CA MET A 480 8.54 -3.95 29.30
C MET A 480 8.19 -4.91 30.42
N VAL A 481 8.94 -6.01 30.49
CA VAL A 481 8.94 -6.93 31.63
C VAL A 481 10.36 -7.00 32.17
N GLN A 482 10.50 -6.87 33.49
CA GLN A 482 11.75 -7.09 34.21
C GLN A 482 11.74 -8.47 34.86
N ASP A 483 12.76 -9.29 34.62
CA ASP A 483 12.88 -10.61 35.27
C ASP A 483 13.47 -10.53 36.70
N GLU A 484 13.53 -11.66 37.40
CA GLU A 484 14.06 -11.72 38.78
C GLU A 484 15.58 -11.43 38.86
N PHE A 485 16.30 -11.48 37.74
CA PHE A 485 17.72 -11.10 37.65
C PHE A 485 17.92 -9.62 37.28
N GLY A 486 16.83 -8.91 37.03
CA GLY A 486 16.79 -7.50 36.67
C GLY A 486 17.00 -7.21 35.18
N TYR A 487 17.04 -8.20 34.29
CA TYR A 487 17.02 -7.93 32.84
C TYR A 487 15.64 -7.44 32.42
N LEU A 488 15.64 -6.44 31.54
CA LEU A 488 14.44 -5.92 30.91
C LEU A 488 14.32 -6.46 29.49
N TYR A 489 13.09 -6.83 29.15
CA TYR A 489 12.70 -7.33 27.84
C TYR A 489 11.62 -6.40 27.29
N PHE A 490 11.86 -5.85 26.09
CA PHE A 490 10.85 -5.10 25.38
C PHE A 490 9.68 -6.02 25.05
N ARG A 491 8.46 -5.59 25.38
CA ARG A 491 7.25 -6.37 25.12
C ARG A 491 6.42 -5.77 24.02
N ASP A 492 6.17 -4.48 24.06
CA ASP A 492 5.28 -3.83 23.10
C ASP A 492 5.29 -2.29 23.29
N ARG A 493 4.53 -1.55 22.49
CA ARG A 493 4.14 -0.17 22.80
C ARG A 493 2.77 -0.13 23.45
N THR A 494 2.55 0.86 24.31
CA THR A 494 1.23 1.13 24.94
C THR A 494 0.11 1.34 23.92
N GLY A 495 0.42 1.71 22.67
CA GLY A 495 -0.54 1.78 21.56
C GLY A 495 -0.63 0.54 20.66
N ASP A 496 0.29 -0.42 20.82
CA ASP A 496 0.37 -1.62 19.99
C ASP A 496 -0.13 -2.87 20.76
N THR A 497 -0.10 -2.89 22.10
CA THR A 497 -0.75 -3.96 22.90
C THR A 497 -2.27 -4.01 22.71
N TYR A 498 -2.84 -5.21 22.60
CA TYR A 498 -4.29 -5.38 22.51
C TYR A 498 -4.85 -6.23 23.64
N ARG A 499 -6.04 -5.83 24.13
CA ARG A 499 -6.74 -6.59 25.17
C ARG A 499 -7.68 -7.58 24.52
N TRP A 500 -7.51 -8.87 24.81
CA TRP A 500 -8.35 -9.93 24.27
C TRP A 500 -8.91 -10.79 25.40
N LYS A 501 -10.23 -10.72 25.59
CA LYS A 501 -10.98 -11.41 26.67
C LYS A 501 -10.50 -11.06 28.08
N GLY A 502 -10.13 -9.80 28.32
CA GLY A 502 -9.71 -9.34 29.64
C GLY A 502 -8.20 -9.44 29.89
N GLU A 503 -7.47 -10.20 29.07
CA GLU A 503 -6.01 -10.33 29.14
C GLU A 503 -5.32 -9.32 28.22
N ASN A 504 -4.25 -8.69 28.69
CA ASN A 504 -3.35 -7.92 27.84
C ASN A 504 -2.46 -8.87 27.06
N VAL A 505 -2.49 -8.75 25.73
CA VAL A 505 -1.60 -9.50 24.84
C VAL A 505 -0.66 -8.51 24.16
N ALA A 506 0.62 -8.69 24.38
CA ALA A 506 1.65 -7.99 23.62
C ALA A 506 1.71 -8.56 22.20
N THR A 507 1.61 -7.70 21.20
CA THR A 507 1.70 -8.07 19.78
C THR A 507 3.01 -8.79 19.49
N THR A 508 4.11 -8.27 20.01
CA THR A 508 5.45 -8.84 19.87
C THR A 508 5.60 -10.20 20.56
N GLU A 509 4.82 -10.50 21.61
CA GLU A 509 4.81 -11.84 22.21
C GLU A 509 4.18 -12.86 21.27
N VAL A 510 3.11 -12.46 20.58
CA VAL A 510 2.47 -13.29 19.55
C VAL A 510 3.38 -13.41 18.33
N GLU A 511 4.05 -12.33 17.92
CA GLU A 511 5.04 -12.38 16.82
C GLU A 511 6.17 -13.37 17.12
N LEU A 512 6.73 -13.36 18.33
CA LEU A 512 7.80 -14.27 18.75
C LEU A 512 7.35 -15.74 18.69
N VAL A 513 6.17 -16.06 19.24
CA VAL A 513 5.62 -17.43 19.20
C VAL A 513 5.36 -17.88 17.76
N VAL A 514 4.85 -16.99 16.91
CA VAL A 514 4.64 -17.30 15.48
C VAL A 514 5.99 -17.50 14.79
N SER A 515 7.01 -16.68 15.08
CA SER A 515 8.35 -16.80 14.50
C SER A 515 9.02 -18.13 14.87
N ASP A 516 8.91 -18.58 16.13
CA ASP A 516 9.44 -19.87 16.58
C ASP A 516 8.81 -21.07 15.82
N VAL A 517 7.56 -20.92 15.36
CA VAL A 517 6.83 -21.98 14.64
C VAL A 517 7.12 -22.00 13.14
N ILE A 518 7.33 -20.83 12.51
CA ILE A 518 7.44 -20.73 11.05
C ILE A 518 8.83 -20.30 10.53
N GLY A 519 9.79 -20.07 11.45
CA GLY A 519 11.13 -19.57 11.16
C GLY A 519 11.17 -18.05 10.90
N PRO A 520 12.37 -17.47 10.66
CA PRO A 520 12.56 -16.02 10.53
C PRO A 520 11.95 -15.49 9.22
N LYS A 521 10.64 -15.20 9.25
CA LYS A 521 9.86 -14.53 8.19
C LYS A 521 9.30 -13.21 8.74
N ASP A 522 8.94 -12.29 7.85
CA ASP A 522 8.39 -10.99 8.24
C ASP A 522 6.97 -11.16 8.80
N ILE A 523 6.86 -11.09 10.13
CA ILE A 523 5.62 -11.24 10.90
C ILE A 523 5.33 -9.91 11.61
N VAL A 524 4.07 -9.47 11.55
CA VAL A 524 3.57 -8.27 12.24
C VAL A 524 2.22 -8.59 12.89
N VAL A 525 2.03 -8.23 14.16
CA VAL A 525 0.78 -8.41 14.93
C VAL A 525 0.33 -7.03 15.46
N TYR A 526 -0.99 -6.74 15.49
CA TYR A 526 -1.52 -5.48 16.05
C TYR A 526 -2.98 -5.61 16.55
N GLY A 527 -3.39 -4.70 17.44
CA GLY A 527 -4.73 -4.61 18.03
C GLY A 527 -5.76 -3.82 17.24
N VAL A 528 -7.07 -4.10 17.45
CA VAL A 528 -8.18 -3.35 16.83
C VAL A 528 -9.28 -3.07 17.87
N GLU A 529 -9.66 -1.80 18.05
CA GLU A 529 -10.57 -1.30 19.11
C GLU A 529 -12.04 -1.17 18.64
N ILE A 530 -13.02 -1.39 19.52
CA ILE A 530 -14.47 -1.39 19.18
C ILE A 530 -15.23 -0.53 20.22
N ALA A 531 -15.76 0.62 19.81
CA ALA A 531 -16.33 1.62 20.72
C ALA A 531 -17.87 1.63 20.78
N VAL A 532 -18.46 1.57 21.99
CA VAL A 532 -19.79 2.15 22.33
C VAL A 532 -19.89 2.44 23.84
N ALA A 533 -20.42 3.61 24.22
CA ALA A 533 -20.99 3.92 25.54
C ALA A 533 -22.19 4.88 25.37
N SER A 534 -23.20 5.03 26.24
CA SER A 534 -23.82 4.22 27.30
C SER A 534 -24.99 5.05 27.86
N PHE A 535 -26.22 4.56 27.74
CA PHE A 535 -27.39 4.75 28.65
C PHE A 535 -28.55 4.06 27.89
N VAL A 536 -29.28 3.06 28.39
CA VAL A 536 -29.73 2.86 29.76
C VAL A 536 -29.89 1.36 30.00
N LEU A 537 -28.86 0.76 30.61
CA LEU A 537 -28.85 0.14 31.94
C LEU A 537 -30.07 -0.63 32.51
N ALA A 538 -31.23 -0.73 31.85
CA ALA A 538 -32.38 -1.48 32.35
C ALA A 538 -32.47 -2.91 31.78
N LEU A 539 -31.91 -3.16 30.59
CA LEU A 539 -31.96 -4.47 29.91
C LEU A 539 -30.69 -5.31 30.10
N ILE A 540 -29.64 -4.69 30.65
CA ILE A 540 -28.28 -5.23 30.78
C ILE A 540 -28.21 -6.41 31.77
N TRP A 541 -29.16 -6.57 32.69
CA TRP A 541 -29.03 -7.59 33.73
C TRP A 541 -29.32 -9.03 33.24
N ILE A 542 -30.13 -9.20 32.18
CA ILE A 542 -30.62 -10.53 31.77
C ILE A 542 -29.80 -11.17 30.63
N PHE A 543 -29.04 -10.39 29.85
CA PHE A 543 -28.34 -10.87 28.64
C PHE A 543 -26.80 -10.99 28.77
N ALA A 544 -26.22 -10.63 29.91
CA ALA A 544 -24.79 -10.36 30.11
C ALA A 544 -23.84 -11.57 30.24
N ARG A 545 -23.99 -12.67 29.46
CA ARG A 545 -23.04 -13.81 29.59
C ARG A 545 -22.53 -14.52 28.32
N GLY A 546 -22.45 -13.90 27.13
CA GLY A 546 -21.70 -14.58 26.06
C GLY A 546 -21.47 -13.89 24.72
N ARG A 547 -20.68 -14.57 23.87
CA ARG A 547 -20.23 -14.30 22.46
C ARG A 547 -21.26 -13.69 21.48
N ARG A 548 -22.49 -13.42 21.89
CA ARG A 548 -23.62 -12.98 21.04
C ARG A 548 -23.72 -11.45 20.87
N TYR A 549 -23.09 -10.62 21.72
CA TYR A 549 -23.15 -9.14 21.61
C TYR A 549 -22.59 -8.59 20.29
N ARG A 550 -21.39 -9.03 19.88
CA ARG A 550 -20.76 -8.59 18.62
C ARG A 550 -21.60 -8.95 17.39
N LEU A 551 -22.22 -10.14 17.40
CA LEU A 551 -23.13 -10.58 16.35
C LEU A 551 -24.40 -9.72 16.30
N PHE A 552 -24.98 -9.35 17.45
CA PHE A 552 -26.14 -8.44 17.50
C PHE A 552 -25.80 -7.03 16.99
N TYR A 553 -24.62 -6.48 17.29
CA TYR A 553 -24.18 -5.19 16.76
C TYR A 553 -24.07 -5.21 15.22
N ILE A 554 -23.42 -6.25 14.67
CA ILE A 554 -23.30 -6.43 13.22
C ILE A 554 -24.70 -6.56 12.59
N ILE A 555 -25.59 -7.36 13.19
CA ILE A 555 -27.00 -7.49 12.76
C ILE A 555 -27.70 -6.12 12.82
N TYR A 556 -27.56 -5.35 13.88
CA TYR A 556 -28.19 -4.03 14.01
C TYR A 556 -27.68 -3.01 12.98
N LYS A 557 -26.39 -3.01 12.67
CA LYS A 557 -25.84 -2.11 11.64
C LYS A 557 -26.29 -2.50 10.23
N THR A 558 -26.55 -3.79 10.00
CA THR A 558 -26.77 -4.32 8.65
C THR A 558 -28.20 -4.80 8.39
N TRP A 559 -29.11 -4.85 9.37
CA TRP A 559 -30.41 -5.53 9.22
C TRP A 559 -31.24 -5.01 8.04
N ARG A 560 -31.21 -3.69 7.76
CA ARG A 560 -31.93 -3.12 6.60
C ARG A 560 -31.40 -3.68 5.29
N ARG A 561 -30.07 -3.70 5.14
CA ARG A 561 -29.38 -4.29 4.00
C ARG A 561 -29.63 -5.79 3.91
N GLU A 562 -29.55 -6.51 5.02
CA GLU A 562 -29.79 -7.95 5.11
C GLU A 562 -31.20 -8.30 4.62
N VAL A 563 -32.23 -7.65 5.16
CA VAL A 563 -33.63 -7.88 4.79
C VAL A 563 -33.87 -7.55 3.32
N LEU A 564 -33.43 -6.37 2.87
CA LEU A 564 -33.60 -5.94 1.49
C LEU A 564 -32.87 -6.86 0.51
N GLY A 565 -31.61 -7.16 0.82
CA GLY A 565 -30.72 -8.01 0.05
C GLY A 565 -31.21 -9.43 -0.09
N MET A 566 -31.59 -10.06 1.02
CA MET A 566 -32.13 -11.42 1.02
C MET A 566 -33.48 -11.49 0.30
N TRP A 567 -34.38 -10.51 0.50
CA TRP A 567 -35.67 -10.50 -0.21
C TRP A 567 -35.49 -10.36 -1.73
N ARG A 568 -34.66 -9.41 -2.18
CA ARG A 568 -34.35 -9.21 -3.61
C ARG A 568 -33.59 -10.41 -4.20
N GLY A 569 -32.66 -10.97 -3.46
CA GLY A 569 -31.90 -12.17 -3.84
C GLY A 569 -32.80 -13.40 -3.97
N ALA A 570 -33.65 -13.67 -2.96
CA ALA A 570 -34.61 -14.76 -2.99
C ALA A 570 -35.60 -14.64 -4.15
N LYS A 571 -36.12 -13.42 -4.40
CA LYS A 571 -36.98 -13.13 -5.56
C LYS A 571 -36.28 -13.43 -6.88
N THR A 572 -35.01 -13.07 -7.00
CA THR A 572 -34.17 -13.39 -8.19
C THR A 572 -34.05 -14.90 -8.38
N ILE A 573 -33.62 -15.60 -7.33
CA ILE A 573 -33.41 -17.05 -7.35
C ILE A 573 -34.70 -17.78 -7.71
N LEU A 574 -35.81 -17.45 -7.03
CA LEU A 574 -37.11 -18.07 -7.27
C LEU A 574 -37.58 -17.83 -8.71
N THR A 575 -37.41 -16.61 -9.24
CA THR A 575 -37.77 -16.28 -10.63
C THR A 575 -37.02 -17.16 -11.62
N VAL A 576 -35.72 -17.38 -11.40
CA VAL A 576 -34.89 -18.21 -12.28
C VAL A 576 -35.23 -19.68 -12.15
N LEU A 577 -35.35 -20.21 -10.93
CA LEU A 577 -35.73 -21.61 -10.69
C LEU A 577 -37.09 -21.96 -11.30
N ILE A 578 -38.08 -21.07 -11.18
CA ILE A 578 -39.39 -21.28 -11.82
C ILE A 578 -39.25 -21.35 -13.35
N ARG A 579 -38.43 -20.47 -13.95
CA ARG A 579 -38.20 -20.46 -15.40
C ARG A 579 -37.45 -21.71 -15.87
N GLU A 580 -36.48 -22.19 -15.10
CA GLU A 580 -35.75 -23.42 -15.38
C GLU A 580 -36.64 -24.65 -15.29
N ASN A 581 -37.37 -24.81 -14.19
CA ASN A 581 -38.30 -25.93 -14.00
C ASN A 581 -39.37 -25.97 -15.09
N ARG A 582 -39.81 -24.80 -15.58
CA ARG A 582 -40.79 -24.69 -16.68
C ARG A 582 -40.16 -24.64 -18.07
N LYS A 583 -38.83 -24.75 -18.18
CA LYS A 583 -38.06 -24.70 -19.43
C LYS A 583 -38.44 -23.50 -20.34
N ILE A 584 -38.58 -22.32 -19.75
CA ILE A 584 -39.01 -21.11 -20.44
C ILE A 584 -37.79 -20.34 -20.97
N THR A 585 -37.41 -20.63 -22.21
CA THR A 585 -36.30 -19.98 -22.92
C THR A 585 -36.53 -18.48 -23.13
N ILE A 586 -35.45 -17.76 -23.49
CA ILE A 586 -35.49 -16.32 -23.77
C ILE A 586 -36.50 -15.97 -24.88
N PRO A 587 -36.56 -16.66 -26.03
CA PRO A 587 -37.60 -16.40 -27.04
C PRO A 587 -39.03 -16.58 -26.53
N LYS A 588 -39.28 -17.59 -25.68
CA LYS A 588 -40.61 -17.81 -25.07
C LYS A 588 -40.97 -16.69 -24.09
N LEU A 589 -40.00 -16.22 -23.29
CA LEU A 589 -40.19 -15.08 -22.40
C LEU A 589 -40.48 -13.80 -23.19
N PHE A 590 -39.74 -13.55 -24.27
CA PHE A 590 -39.98 -12.41 -25.14
C PHE A 590 -41.37 -12.46 -25.77
N GLN A 591 -41.82 -13.61 -26.31
CA GLN A 591 -43.21 -13.74 -26.79
C GLN A 591 -44.25 -13.46 -25.71
N LYS A 592 -44.00 -13.86 -24.45
CA LYS A 592 -44.88 -13.53 -23.33
C LYS A 592 -44.91 -12.02 -23.07
N THR A 593 -43.77 -11.34 -23.19
CA THR A 593 -43.69 -9.87 -23.10
C THR A 593 -44.47 -9.21 -24.24
N VAL A 594 -44.27 -9.63 -25.49
CA VAL A 594 -44.98 -9.12 -26.67
C VAL A 594 -46.49 -9.27 -26.51
N ARG A 595 -46.99 -10.44 -26.10
CA ARG A 595 -48.43 -10.67 -25.87
C ARG A 595 -49.01 -9.73 -24.80
N ARG A 596 -48.24 -9.37 -23.77
CA ARG A 596 -48.68 -8.46 -22.71
C ARG A 596 -48.53 -6.99 -23.07
N LYS A 597 -47.56 -6.64 -23.93
CA LYS A 597 -47.05 -5.27 -24.10
C LYS A 597 -46.76 -4.89 -25.55
N GLY A 598 -47.40 -5.53 -26.51
CA GLY A 598 -47.08 -5.42 -27.94
C GLY A 598 -46.98 -3.98 -28.45
N ASN A 599 -47.92 -3.11 -28.04
CA ASN A 599 -47.96 -1.71 -28.44
C ASN A 599 -47.07 -0.78 -27.60
N LYS A 600 -46.49 -1.27 -26.50
CA LYS A 600 -45.58 -0.47 -25.67
C LYS A 600 -44.26 -0.26 -26.42
N ILE A 601 -43.65 0.91 -26.24
CA ILE A 601 -42.31 1.20 -26.75
C ILE A 601 -41.30 0.27 -26.07
N ALA A 602 -40.54 -0.45 -26.87
CA ALA A 602 -39.42 -1.29 -26.47
C ALA A 602 -38.10 -0.52 -26.56
N PHE A 603 -37.88 0.20 -27.67
CA PHE A 603 -36.65 0.98 -27.88
C PHE A 603 -36.95 2.43 -28.27
N TYR A 604 -36.23 3.36 -27.66
CA TYR A 604 -36.00 4.70 -28.19
C TYR A 604 -34.63 4.71 -28.86
N PHE A 605 -34.54 5.11 -30.12
CA PHE A 605 -33.28 5.16 -30.83
C PHE A 605 -33.27 6.31 -31.83
N GLU A 606 -32.39 7.28 -31.61
CA GLU A 606 -32.31 8.52 -32.40
C GLU A 606 -33.67 9.24 -32.48
N ASN A 607 -34.33 9.20 -33.64
CA ASN A 607 -35.66 9.77 -33.84
C ASN A 607 -36.75 8.71 -34.02
N GLU A 608 -36.40 7.43 -33.87
CA GLU A 608 -37.32 6.32 -33.99
C GLU A 608 -37.76 5.76 -32.65
N GLN A 609 -38.96 5.19 -32.65
CA GLN A 609 -39.51 4.42 -31.55
C GLN A 609 -39.93 3.05 -32.10
N TRP A 610 -39.44 1.98 -31.47
CA TRP A 610 -39.81 0.62 -31.82
C TRP A 610 -40.69 0.04 -30.71
N THR A 611 -41.88 -0.43 -31.08
CA THR A 611 -42.76 -1.17 -30.18
C THR A 611 -42.32 -2.64 -30.06
N PHE A 612 -42.78 -3.34 -29.01
CA PHE A 612 -42.52 -4.77 -28.88
C PHE A 612 -43.03 -5.59 -30.09
N ASN A 613 -44.15 -5.20 -30.70
CA ASN A 613 -44.66 -5.82 -31.93
C ASN A 613 -43.70 -5.64 -33.11
N LYS A 614 -43.20 -4.41 -33.34
CA LYS A 614 -42.24 -4.14 -34.42
C LYS A 614 -40.97 -4.98 -34.27
N VAL A 615 -40.47 -5.14 -33.04
CA VAL A 615 -39.31 -6.00 -32.73
C VAL A 615 -39.63 -7.48 -32.99
N ASP A 616 -40.82 -7.94 -32.61
CA ASP A 616 -41.24 -9.33 -32.83
C ASP A 616 -41.38 -9.66 -34.32
N GLU A 617 -42.02 -8.80 -35.10
CA GLU A 617 -42.18 -8.94 -36.55
C GLU A 617 -40.83 -9.00 -37.25
N TYR A 618 -39.93 -8.07 -36.95
CA TYR A 618 -38.58 -8.06 -37.54
C TYR A 618 -37.80 -9.32 -37.18
N SER A 619 -37.83 -9.73 -35.90
CA SER A 619 -37.15 -10.94 -35.46
C SER A 619 -37.76 -12.23 -36.06
N ASN A 620 -39.07 -12.26 -36.34
CA ASN A 620 -39.71 -13.36 -37.05
C ASN A 620 -39.23 -13.44 -38.51
N LYS A 621 -39.10 -12.30 -39.19
CA LYS A 621 -38.55 -12.25 -40.56
C LYS A 621 -37.13 -12.80 -40.62
N VAL A 622 -36.27 -12.38 -39.69
CA VAL A 622 -34.90 -12.90 -39.56
C VAL A 622 -34.91 -14.42 -39.33
N ALA A 623 -35.74 -14.91 -38.40
CA ALA A 623 -35.84 -16.34 -38.12
C ALA A 623 -36.23 -17.16 -39.37
N ASN A 624 -37.24 -16.69 -40.12
CA ASN A 624 -37.69 -17.37 -41.35
C ASN A 624 -36.62 -17.36 -42.44
N TYR A 625 -35.91 -16.25 -42.64
CA TYR A 625 -34.83 -16.17 -43.61
C TYR A 625 -33.76 -17.24 -43.37
N PHE A 626 -33.25 -17.34 -42.15
CA PHE A 626 -32.22 -18.34 -41.81
C PHE A 626 -32.76 -19.78 -41.83
N LEU A 627 -34.04 -20.01 -41.54
CA LEU A 627 -34.67 -21.32 -41.75
C LEU A 627 -34.72 -21.71 -43.23
N CYS A 628 -35.05 -20.78 -44.12
CA CYS A 628 -35.05 -21.03 -45.57
C CYS A 628 -33.64 -21.36 -46.09
N LEU A 629 -32.61 -20.76 -45.51
CA LEU A 629 -31.21 -21.09 -45.79
C LEU A 629 -30.72 -22.41 -45.15
N GLY A 630 -31.58 -23.12 -44.41
CA GLY A 630 -31.26 -24.41 -43.82
C GLY A 630 -30.47 -24.35 -42.50
N TYR A 631 -30.42 -23.20 -41.83
CA TYR A 631 -29.76 -23.09 -40.52
C TYR A 631 -30.52 -23.90 -39.47
N LYS A 632 -29.75 -24.59 -38.63
CA LYS A 632 -30.27 -25.46 -37.57
C LYS A 632 -29.73 -25.07 -36.21
N LYS A 633 -30.37 -25.62 -35.17
CA LYS A 633 -29.93 -25.44 -33.78
C LYS A 633 -28.44 -25.77 -33.63
N GLY A 634 -27.70 -24.87 -32.98
CA GLY A 634 -26.26 -25.02 -32.74
C GLY A 634 -25.38 -24.40 -33.82
N ASP A 635 -25.92 -24.08 -35.00
CA ASP A 635 -25.21 -23.24 -35.97
C ASP A 635 -24.97 -21.85 -35.39
N SER A 636 -23.96 -21.14 -35.88
CA SER A 636 -23.58 -19.82 -35.40
C SER A 636 -23.56 -18.77 -36.51
N VAL A 637 -23.96 -17.55 -36.14
CA VAL A 637 -23.93 -16.36 -37.00
C VAL A 637 -23.20 -15.25 -36.25
N ALA A 638 -22.20 -14.67 -36.87
CA ALA A 638 -21.48 -13.52 -36.34
C ALA A 638 -22.25 -12.22 -36.58
N LEU A 639 -22.33 -11.37 -35.56
CA LEU A 639 -23.06 -10.10 -35.60
C LEU A 639 -22.11 -8.94 -35.32
N LEU A 640 -21.83 -8.14 -36.34
CA LEU A 640 -20.93 -6.98 -36.33
C LEU A 640 -21.73 -5.70 -36.61
N LEU A 641 -22.44 -5.21 -35.60
CA LEU A 641 -23.34 -4.06 -35.70
C LEU A 641 -23.13 -3.10 -34.54
N GLU A 642 -23.33 -1.80 -34.80
CA GLU A 642 -23.48 -0.79 -33.75
C GLU A 642 -24.78 -0.99 -32.97
N ASN A 643 -24.93 -0.27 -31.86
CA ASN A 643 -26.16 -0.27 -31.08
C ASN A 643 -27.34 0.22 -31.91
N ARG A 644 -28.35 -0.62 -32.07
CA ARG A 644 -29.58 -0.30 -32.77
C ARG A 644 -30.69 -1.32 -32.46
N PRO A 645 -31.98 -0.99 -32.65
CA PRO A 645 -33.08 -1.93 -32.41
C PRO A 645 -32.98 -3.23 -33.23
N GLU A 646 -32.49 -3.14 -34.47
CA GLU A 646 -32.30 -4.28 -35.36
C GLU A 646 -31.30 -5.29 -34.77
N TYR A 647 -30.29 -4.84 -34.01
CA TYR A 647 -29.35 -5.72 -33.31
C TYR A 647 -30.09 -6.72 -32.41
N ALA A 648 -31.01 -6.20 -31.58
CA ALA A 648 -31.80 -7.01 -30.67
C ALA A 648 -32.76 -7.92 -31.43
N ALA A 649 -33.41 -7.42 -32.49
CA ALA A 649 -34.34 -8.18 -33.30
C ALA A 649 -33.65 -9.33 -34.07
N ILE A 650 -32.46 -9.09 -34.62
CA ILE A 650 -31.66 -10.10 -35.32
C ILE A 650 -31.28 -11.23 -34.36
N TRP A 651 -30.71 -10.88 -33.21
CA TRP A 651 -30.37 -11.87 -32.19
C TRP A 651 -31.61 -12.66 -31.74
N LEU A 652 -32.73 -11.99 -31.44
CA LEU A 652 -33.96 -12.68 -31.08
C LEU A 652 -34.43 -13.63 -32.19
N GLY A 653 -34.33 -13.23 -33.46
CA GLY A 653 -34.70 -14.06 -34.61
C GLY A 653 -33.88 -15.34 -34.71
N LEU A 654 -32.55 -15.22 -34.58
CA LEU A 654 -31.65 -16.37 -34.55
C LEU A 654 -31.91 -17.27 -33.32
N ALA A 655 -32.12 -16.67 -32.15
CA ALA A 655 -32.42 -17.40 -30.92
C ALA A 655 -33.76 -18.15 -30.99
N LYS A 656 -34.78 -17.62 -31.69
CA LYS A 656 -36.08 -18.28 -31.91
C LYS A 656 -35.94 -19.64 -32.59
N ILE A 657 -34.90 -19.83 -33.40
CA ILE A 657 -34.63 -21.08 -34.13
C ILE A 657 -33.43 -21.87 -33.58
N GLY A 658 -32.88 -21.45 -32.45
CA GLY A 658 -31.76 -22.11 -31.78
C GLY A 658 -30.39 -21.88 -32.42
N VAL A 659 -30.28 -20.90 -33.31
CA VAL A 659 -29.01 -20.45 -33.89
C VAL A 659 -28.32 -19.53 -32.88
N ILE A 660 -27.02 -19.73 -32.68
CA ILE A 660 -26.20 -19.02 -31.71
C ILE A 660 -25.69 -17.73 -32.35
N THR A 661 -25.91 -16.59 -31.72
CA THR A 661 -25.33 -15.33 -32.22
C THR A 661 -23.97 -15.07 -31.55
N ALA A 662 -22.93 -14.91 -32.35
CA ALA A 662 -21.63 -14.49 -31.88
C ALA A 662 -21.55 -12.96 -31.92
N LEU A 663 -21.50 -12.32 -30.76
CA LEU A 663 -21.56 -10.87 -30.66
C LEU A 663 -20.15 -10.29 -30.86
N ILE A 664 -19.89 -9.74 -32.04
CA ILE A 664 -18.55 -9.30 -32.42
C ILE A 664 -18.32 -7.86 -31.97
N ASN A 665 -17.13 -7.62 -31.41
CA ASN A 665 -16.67 -6.28 -31.07
C ASN A 665 -16.39 -5.49 -32.37
N ILE A 666 -17.07 -4.36 -32.51
CA ILE A 666 -17.02 -3.46 -33.68
C ILE A 666 -15.67 -2.79 -33.94
N ASN A 667 -14.72 -2.86 -33.01
CA ASN A 667 -13.36 -2.32 -33.17
C ASN A 667 -12.36 -3.38 -33.66
N LEU A 668 -12.76 -4.64 -33.84
CA LEU A 668 -11.86 -5.70 -34.29
C LEU A 668 -11.64 -5.62 -35.80
N VAL A 669 -10.38 -5.81 -36.21
CA VAL A 669 -9.95 -5.83 -37.62
C VAL A 669 -9.01 -7.01 -37.87
N SER A 670 -8.83 -7.35 -39.15
CA SER A 670 -7.83 -8.31 -39.64
C SER A 670 -7.84 -9.63 -38.85
N LYS A 671 -6.66 -10.15 -38.45
CA LYS A 671 -6.51 -11.44 -37.76
C LYS A 671 -7.36 -11.61 -36.50
N SER A 672 -7.60 -10.54 -35.74
CA SER A 672 -8.42 -10.64 -34.51
C SER A 672 -9.90 -10.79 -34.81
N LEU A 673 -10.38 -10.13 -35.86
CA LEU A 673 -11.75 -10.28 -36.36
C LEU A 673 -11.94 -11.69 -36.94
N LEU A 674 -11.03 -12.12 -37.82
CA LEU A 674 -11.03 -13.46 -38.40
C LEU A 674 -11.04 -14.54 -37.32
N HIS A 675 -10.18 -14.45 -36.31
CA HIS A 675 -10.14 -15.39 -35.18
C HIS A 675 -11.51 -15.50 -34.47
N CYS A 676 -12.18 -14.38 -34.21
CA CYS A 676 -13.48 -14.40 -33.53
C CYS A 676 -14.57 -15.10 -34.34
N ILE A 677 -14.53 -14.95 -35.67
CA ILE A 677 -15.45 -15.60 -36.60
C ILE A 677 -15.14 -17.10 -36.69
N SER A 678 -13.86 -17.45 -36.82
CA SER A 678 -13.40 -18.83 -37.00
C SER A 678 -13.57 -19.68 -35.74
N ILE A 679 -13.26 -19.16 -34.54
CA ILE A 679 -13.31 -19.95 -33.29
C ILE A 679 -14.73 -20.44 -32.95
N VAL A 680 -15.76 -19.72 -33.42
CA VAL A 680 -17.17 -20.09 -33.23
C VAL A 680 -17.76 -20.80 -34.45
N ASN A 681 -16.96 -21.04 -35.50
CA ASN A 681 -17.38 -21.62 -36.79
C ASN A 681 -18.61 -20.92 -37.38
N ALA A 682 -18.61 -19.58 -37.40
CA ALA A 682 -19.74 -18.81 -37.93
C ALA A 682 -19.97 -19.11 -39.41
N LYS A 683 -21.22 -19.50 -39.77
CA LYS A 683 -21.61 -19.79 -41.16
C LYS A 683 -22.00 -18.54 -41.95
N SER A 684 -22.46 -17.51 -41.25
CA SER A 684 -22.75 -16.18 -41.81
C SER A 684 -22.20 -15.08 -40.92
N ILE A 685 -21.94 -13.93 -41.54
CA ILE A 685 -21.64 -12.68 -40.86
C ILE A 685 -22.70 -11.66 -41.28
N ILE A 686 -23.42 -11.11 -40.30
CA ILE A 686 -24.28 -9.94 -40.49
C ILE A 686 -23.48 -8.72 -40.01
N PHE A 687 -23.23 -7.77 -40.90
CA PHE A 687 -22.45 -6.58 -40.60
C PHE A 687 -23.12 -5.30 -41.12
N GLY A 688 -22.84 -4.18 -40.46
CA GLY A 688 -23.37 -2.87 -40.85
C GLY A 688 -22.52 -2.25 -41.95
N SER A 689 -23.10 -1.34 -42.73
CA SER A 689 -22.39 -0.64 -43.82
C SER A 689 -21.10 0.06 -43.35
N ASP A 690 -21.01 0.48 -42.08
CA ASP A 690 -19.79 1.09 -41.51
C ASP A 690 -18.59 0.13 -41.39
N PHE A 691 -18.81 -1.18 -41.55
CA PHE A 691 -17.79 -2.22 -41.35
C PHE A 691 -17.37 -2.94 -42.63
N VAL A 692 -17.77 -2.44 -43.81
CA VAL A 692 -17.39 -3.02 -45.12
C VAL A 692 -15.88 -3.23 -45.22
N ASN A 693 -15.08 -2.19 -44.93
CA ASN A 693 -13.62 -2.28 -45.02
C ASN A 693 -13.03 -3.38 -44.14
N ALA A 694 -13.51 -3.51 -42.89
CA ALA A 694 -13.01 -4.52 -41.96
C ALA A 694 -13.32 -5.96 -42.42
N ILE A 695 -14.43 -6.15 -43.16
CA ILE A 695 -14.79 -7.44 -43.76
C ILE A 695 -13.98 -7.70 -45.02
N THR A 696 -13.82 -6.69 -45.89
CA THR A 696 -12.98 -6.79 -47.10
C THR A 696 -11.55 -7.24 -46.77
N ASP A 697 -10.97 -6.72 -45.68
CA ASP A 697 -9.61 -7.05 -45.24
C ASP A 697 -9.38 -8.55 -44.92
N ILE A 698 -10.44 -9.31 -44.62
CA ILE A 698 -10.37 -10.73 -44.25
C ILE A 698 -11.14 -11.64 -45.21
N GLU A 699 -11.76 -11.07 -46.25
CA GLU A 699 -12.70 -11.76 -47.13
C GLU A 699 -12.09 -13.02 -47.77
N SER A 700 -10.83 -12.92 -48.22
CA SER A 700 -10.11 -14.03 -48.84
C SER A 700 -9.87 -15.22 -47.90
N GLU A 701 -9.88 -14.99 -46.59
CA GLU A 701 -9.65 -16.01 -45.55
C GLU A 701 -10.96 -16.57 -44.95
N LEU A 702 -12.12 -15.98 -45.27
CA LEU A 702 -13.42 -16.38 -44.71
C LEU A 702 -14.04 -17.63 -45.33
N GLY A 703 -13.47 -18.13 -46.43
CA GLY A 703 -13.93 -19.34 -47.12
C GLY A 703 -15.39 -19.25 -47.56
N ALA A 704 -16.22 -20.24 -47.19
CA ALA A 704 -17.64 -20.32 -47.56
C ALA A 704 -18.59 -19.53 -46.65
N THR A 705 -18.08 -18.62 -45.82
CA THR A 705 -18.89 -17.83 -44.89
C THR A 705 -19.75 -16.82 -45.64
N MET A 706 -21.06 -16.84 -45.47
CA MET A 706 -21.99 -15.94 -46.17
C MET A 706 -21.96 -14.52 -45.58
N LEU A 707 -21.80 -13.51 -46.45
CA LEU A 707 -21.74 -12.10 -46.08
C LEU A 707 -23.10 -11.42 -46.26
N LEU A 708 -23.63 -10.83 -45.19
CA LEU A 708 -24.93 -10.17 -45.14
C LEU A 708 -24.76 -8.72 -44.64
N GLN A 709 -24.84 -7.75 -45.55
CA GLN A 709 -24.72 -6.33 -45.20
C GLN A 709 -26.08 -5.74 -44.85
N LEU A 710 -26.21 -5.18 -43.64
CA LEU A 710 -27.41 -4.47 -43.20
C LEU A 710 -27.36 -3.01 -43.71
N ASN A 711 -28.10 -2.75 -44.79
CA ASN A 711 -28.17 -1.43 -45.40
C ASN A 711 -29.48 -0.71 -45.00
N THR A 712 -29.38 0.27 -44.09
CA THR A 712 -30.54 1.08 -43.65
C THR A 712 -30.53 2.51 -44.22
N SER A 713 -29.61 2.80 -45.14
CA SER A 713 -29.42 4.09 -45.82
C SER A 713 -28.81 3.82 -47.21
N PRO A 714 -28.85 4.75 -48.19
CA PRO A 714 -28.34 4.50 -49.53
C PRO A 714 -26.80 4.53 -49.56
N VAL A 715 -26.17 3.51 -48.98
CA VAL A 715 -24.72 3.28 -48.99
C VAL A 715 -24.40 2.19 -50.00
N GLU A 716 -23.22 2.28 -50.64
CA GLU A 716 -22.74 1.28 -51.60
C GLU A 716 -22.65 -0.11 -50.96
N MET A 717 -23.08 -1.13 -51.71
CA MET A 717 -23.05 -2.53 -51.30
C MET A 717 -21.66 -3.13 -51.55
N MET A 718 -21.15 -3.91 -50.61
CA MET A 718 -19.98 -4.74 -50.83
C MET A 718 -20.28 -5.78 -51.90
N ARG A 719 -19.37 -5.92 -52.88
CA ARG A 719 -19.56 -6.72 -54.11
C ARG A 719 -20.06 -8.15 -53.88
N ASN A 720 -19.55 -8.83 -52.84
CA ASN A 720 -19.87 -10.23 -52.54
C ASN A 720 -20.83 -10.39 -51.34
N ALA A 721 -21.41 -9.30 -50.85
CA ALA A 721 -22.39 -9.32 -49.77
C ALA A 721 -23.82 -9.22 -50.31
N LEU A 722 -24.75 -9.91 -49.64
CA LEU A 722 -26.18 -9.76 -49.92
C LEU A 722 -26.76 -8.62 -49.06
N ASP A 723 -27.70 -7.86 -49.63
CA ASP A 723 -28.46 -6.86 -48.87
C ASP A 723 -29.40 -7.59 -47.91
N PHE A 724 -29.03 -7.58 -46.62
CA PHE A 724 -29.75 -8.30 -45.59
C PHE A 724 -31.16 -7.75 -45.38
N GLN A 725 -31.36 -6.43 -45.49
CA GLN A 725 -32.67 -5.81 -45.28
C GLN A 725 -33.64 -6.19 -46.40
N LYS A 726 -33.14 -6.28 -47.64
CA LYS A 726 -33.91 -6.81 -48.77
C LYS A 726 -34.17 -8.31 -48.65
N CYS A 727 -33.19 -9.09 -48.19
CA CYS A 727 -33.34 -10.54 -48.02
C CYS A 727 -34.47 -10.91 -47.05
N ILE A 728 -34.66 -10.13 -45.98
CA ILE A 728 -35.69 -10.41 -44.98
C ILE A 728 -37.03 -9.70 -45.26
N SER A 729 -37.10 -8.74 -46.19
CA SER A 729 -38.28 -7.88 -46.36
C SER A 729 -39.54 -8.66 -46.72
N GLU A 730 -39.39 -9.68 -47.57
CA GLU A 730 -40.43 -10.58 -48.06
C GLU A 730 -40.67 -11.79 -47.15
N CYS A 731 -39.87 -11.97 -46.09
CA CYS A 731 -40.05 -13.08 -45.17
C CYS A 731 -41.34 -12.91 -44.34
N PRO A 732 -41.99 -14.02 -43.92
CA PRO A 732 -43.17 -13.96 -43.07
C PRO A 732 -42.88 -13.30 -41.71
N THR A 733 -43.87 -12.60 -41.17
CA THR A 733 -43.81 -11.92 -39.86
C THR A 733 -44.16 -12.82 -38.68
N THR A 734 -44.35 -14.12 -38.90
CA THR A 734 -44.61 -15.11 -37.84
C THR A 734 -43.66 -16.30 -38.00
N VAL A 735 -43.23 -16.91 -36.89
CA VAL A 735 -42.36 -18.09 -36.92
C VAL A 735 -42.68 -19.02 -35.75
N ALA A 736 -42.68 -20.33 -36.01
CA ALA A 736 -42.77 -21.33 -34.96
C ALA A 736 -41.44 -21.37 -34.18
N LEU A 737 -41.49 -21.25 -32.86
CA LEU A 737 -40.29 -21.35 -32.02
C LEU A 737 -39.69 -22.75 -32.11
N ARG A 738 -38.42 -22.82 -32.51
CA ARG A 738 -37.60 -24.05 -32.50
C ARG A 738 -36.48 -23.99 -31.46
N SER A 739 -36.47 -22.95 -30.62
CA SER A 739 -35.52 -22.79 -29.51
C SER A 739 -35.60 -23.97 -28.53
N GLY A 740 -34.46 -24.51 -28.09
CA GLY A 740 -34.41 -25.71 -27.25
C GLY A 740 -34.58 -25.47 -25.75
N ASP A 741 -33.60 -25.89 -24.94
CA ASP A 741 -33.65 -25.92 -23.46
C ASP A 741 -32.93 -24.71 -22.82
N MET A 742 -33.13 -24.51 -21.52
CA MET A 742 -32.51 -23.48 -20.69
C MET A 742 -30.98 -23.60 -20.62
N SER A 743 -30.44 -24.79 -20.87
CA SER A 743 -29.00 -25.05 -20.95
C SER A 743 -28.38 -24.78 -22.32
N ASP A 744 -29.19 -24.50 -23.35
CA ASP A 744 -28.66 -24.22 -24.68
C ASP A 744 -27.94 -22.87 -24.71
N THR A 745 -26.77 -22.84 -25.35
CA THR A 745 -26.05 -21.61 -25.68
C THR A 745 -26.85 -20.82 -26.70
N ILE A 746 -27.07 -19.53 -26.43
CA ILE A 746 -27.79 -18.60 -27.31
C ILE A 746 -26.91 -17.45 -27.78
N LEU A 747 -25.81 -17.18 -27.05
CA LEU A 747 -24.86 -16.15 -27.39
C LEU A 747 -23.43 -16.63 -27.14
N TYR A 748 -22.53 -16.21 -28.02
CA TYR A 748 -21.11 -16.10 -27.70
C TYR A 748 -20.77 -14.64 -27.44
N ILE A 749 -20.26 -14.35 -26.24
CA ILE A 749 -19.74 -13.03 -25.88
C ILE A 749 -18.24 -13.16 -25.72
N PHE A 750 -17.50 -12.34 -26.45
CA PHE A 750 -16.05 -12.40 -26.44
C PHE A 750 -15.46 -11.62 -25.26
N THR A 751 -14.51 -12.24 -24.56
CA THR A 751 -13.74 -11.62 -23.49
C THR A 751 -12.29 -11.43 -23.93
N SER A 752 -11.64 -10.35 -23.47
CA SER A 752 -10.21 -10.11 -23.71
C SER A 752 -9.37 -11.25 -23.13
N GLY A 753 -8.54 -11.88 -23.97
CA GLY A 753 -7.67 -12.98 -23.56
C GLY A 753 -6.29 -12.50 -23.08
N THR A 754 -5.75 -13.16 -22.03
CA THR A 754 -4.36 -12.98 -21.56
C THR A 754 -3.32 -13.24 -22.65
N THR A 755 -3.66 -14.09 -23.62
CA THR A 755 -2.84 -14.41 -24.81
C THR A 755 -2.99 -13.41 -25.96
N GLY A 756 -3.77 -12.33 -25.80
CA GLY A 756 -3.99 -11.30 -26.80
C GLY A 756 -5.18 -11.53 -27.75
N LEU A 757 -5.59 -12.78 -27.99
CA LEU A 757 -6.76 -13.08 -28.82
C LEU A 757 -8.06 -13.22 -27.99
N PRO A 758 -9.22 -12.74 -28.49
CA PRO A 758 -10.48 -12.86 -27.76
C PRO A 758 -10.96 -14.31 -27.56
N LYS A 759 -11.60 -14.56 -26.41
CA LYS A 759 -12.13 -15.89 -26.02
C LYS A 759 -13.65 -15.85 -26.02
N ALA A 760 -14.30 -16.80 -26.70
CA ALA A 760 -15.75 -16.87 -26.79
C ALA A 760 -16.36 -17.52 -25.53
N ALA A 761 -16.96 -16.72 -24.65
CA ALA A 761 -17.70 -17.22 -23.48
C ALA A 761 -19.09 -17.71 -23.88
N LYS A 762 -19.49 -18.89 -23.37
CA LYS A 762 -20.79 -19.50 -23.68
C LYS A 762 -21.87 -18.92 -22.77
N ILE A 763 -22.88 -18.29 -23.37
CA ILE A 763 -24.03 -17.75 -22.63
C ILE A 763 -25.27 -18.57 -22.96
N THR A 764 -25.81 -19.22 -21.94
CA THR A 764 -27.03 -20.03 -22.05
C THR A 764 -28.30 -19.21 -21.78
N ASN A 765 -29.45 -19.75 -22.16
CA ASN A 765 -30.76 -19.18 -21.80
C ASN A 765 -30.88 -18.93 -20.29
N SER A 766 -30.45 -19.89 -19.48
CA SER A 766 -30.48 -19.77 -18.01
C SER A 766 -29.60 -18.63 -17.51
N LYS A 767 -28.35 -18.56 -17.99
CA LYS A 767 -27.42 -17.50 -17.59
C LYS A 767 -27.93 -16.11 -17.99
N TYR A 768 -28.46 -15.97 -19.21
CA TYR A 768 -29.06 -14.73 -19.68
C TYR A 768 -30.24 -14.30 -18.78
N SER A 769 -31.14 -15.25 -18.48
CA SER A 769 -32.30 -15.01 -17.60
C SER A 769 -31.86 -14.62 -16.19
N PHE A 770 -30.84 -15.27 -15.64
CA PHE A 770 -30.30 -14.95 -14.32
C PHE A 770 -29.71 -13.55 -14.26
N SER A 771 -28.84 -13.17 -15.21
CA SER A 771 -28.22 -11.84 -15.24
C SER A 771 -29.26 -10.72 -15.32
N ALA A 772 -30.26 -10.85 -16.19
CA ALA A 772 -31.33 -9.87 -16.32
C ALA A 772 -32.24 -9.82 -15.07
N ALA A 773 -32.57 -10.97 -14.48
CA ALA A 773 -33.34 -11.04 -13.24
C ALA A 773 -32.58 -10.44 -12.05
N GLY A 774 -31.27 -10.65 -11.99
CA GLY A 774 -30.38 -10.10 -10.98
C GLY A 774 -30.45 -8.58 -10.96
N ILE A 775 -30.25 -7.92 -12.11
CA ILE A 775 -30.34 -6.46 -12.18
C ILE A 775 -31.76 -5.97 -11.89
N TYR A 776 -32.77 -6.57 -12.52
CA TYR A 776 -34.17 -6.14 -12.33
C TYR A 776 -34.58 -6.15 -10.84
N ASN A 777 -34.30 -7.24 -10.13
CA ASN A 777 -34.71 -7.38 -8.74
C ASN A 777 -33.76 -6.70 -7.76
N MET A 778 -32.43 -6.81 -7.94
CA MET A 778 -31.46 -6.29 -6.98
C MET A 778 -31.36 -4.77 -6.99
N VAL A 779 -31.50 -4.12 -8.15
CA VAL A 779 -31.59 -2.65 -8.27
C VAL A 779 -33.03 -2.16 -7.97
N GLY A 780 -34.01 -3.08 -8.02
CA GLY A 780 -35.42 -2.77 -7.83
C GLY A 780 -35.97 -1.93 -8.98
N ILE A 781 -35.67 -2.34 -10.22
CA ILE A 781 -36.21 -1.73 -11.44
C ILE A 781 -37.65 -2.20 -11.62
N THR A 782 -38.49 -1.32 -12.14
CA THR A 782 -39.91 -1.57 -12.37
C THR A 782 -40.25 -1.44 -13.85
N GLU A 783 -41.45 -1.85 -14.23
CA GLU A 783 -41.90 -1.74 -15.61
C GLU A 783 -42.20 -0.30 -16.05
N ASP A 784 -42.32 0.63 -15.10
CA ASP A 784 -42.57 2.07 -15.32
C ASP A 784 -41.28 2.86 -15.53
N ASP A 785 -40.13 2.24 -15.28
CA ASP A 785 -38.84 2.86 -15.54
C ASP A 785 -38.56 2.98 -17.04
N ILE A 786 -37.92 4.09 -17.45
CA ILE A 786 -37.28 4.21 -18.76
C ILE A 786 -35.78 4.10 -18.53
N TYR A 787 -35.20 3.06 -19.13
CA TYR A 787 -33.81 2.70 -18.92
C TYR A 787 -32.94 3.27 -20.05
N TYR A 788 -31.88 3.99 -19.72
CA TYR A 788 -30.88 4.42 -20.69
C TYR A 788 -29.67 3.48 -20.71
N SER A 789 -29.21 3.07 -21.90
CA SER A 789 -27.94 2.36 -22.01
C SER A 789 -27.10 2.91 -23.16
N PRO A 790 -26.01 3.64 -22.86
CA PRO A 790 -25.08 4.12 -23.86
C PRO A 790 -23.95 3.11 -24.16
N LEU A 791 -23.98 1.94 -23.50
CA LEU A 791 -22.94 0.92 -23.61
C LEU A 791 -23.21 -0.04 -24.79
N PRO A 792 -22.17 -0.66 -25.37
CA PRO A 792 -22.32 -1.49 -26.56
C PRO A 792 -23.04 -2.83 -26.34
N LEU A 793 -23.99 -3.17 -27.20
CA LEU A 793 -24.85 -4.35 -27.11
C LEU A 793 -24.11 -5.68 -27.32
N TYR A 794 -22.93 -5.71 -27.93
CA TYR A 794 -22.16 -6.96 -28.01
C TYR A 794 -21.47 -7.33 -26.68
N HIS A 795 -21.53 -6.47 -25.65
CA HIS A 795 -21.03 -6.77 -24.31
C HIS A 795 -22.13 -7.18 -23.33
N ALA A 796 -21.78 -8.00 -22.31
CA ALA A 796 -22.73 -8.53 -21.34
C ALA A 796 -23.54 -7.44 -20.61
N THR A 797 -22.92 -6.32 -20.20
CA THR A 797 -23.62 -5.27 -19.45
C THR A 797 -24.80 -4.67 -20.23
N ALA A 798 -24.66 -4.42 -21.53
CA ALA A 798 -25.75 -3.88 -22.33
C ALA A 798 -26.56 -4.97 -23.06
N GLY A 799 -25.91 -5.91 -23.73
CA GLY A 799 -26.56 -6.97 -24.52
C GLY A 799 -27.25 -8.05 -23.71
N MET A 800 -26.77 -8.33 -22.50
CA MET A 800 -27.36 -9.34 -21.62
C MET A 800 -28.22 -8.71 -20.53
N MET A 801 -27.68 -7.74 -19.82
CA MET A 801 -28.36 -7.14 -18.66
C MET A 801 -29.35 -6.06 -19.10
N SER A 802 -28.90 -4.94 -19.68
CA SER A 802 -29.81 -3.84 -20.09
C SER A 802 -30.88 -4.30 -21.10
N LEU A 803 -30.46 -4.97 -22.18
CA LEU A 803 -31.38 -5.50 -23.17
C LEU A 803 -32.32 -6.55 -22.57
N GLY A 804 -31.82 -7.36 -21.63
CA GLY A 804 -32.60 -8.31 -20.86
C GLY A 804 -33.75 -7.68 -20.06
N LEU A 805 -33.56 -6.48 -19.51
CA LEU A 805 -34.63 -5.72 -18.85
C LEU A 805 -35.76 -5.39 -19.83
N CYS A 806 -35.40 -4.98 -21.04
CA CYS A 806 -36.37 -4.67 -22.08
C CYS A 806 -37.12 -5.93 -22.55
N ILE A 807 -36.40 -6.95 -23.01
CA ILE A 807 -37.05 -8.11 -23.65
C ILE A 807 -37.79 -9.02 -22.66
N LEU A 808 -37.30 -9.16 -21.42
CA LEU A 808 -37.86 -10.11 -20.45
C LEU A 808 -38.89 -9.49 -19.51
N TYR A 809 -38.77 -8.19 -19.22
CA TYR A 809 -39.62 -7.49 -18.26
C TYR A 809 -40.41 -6.34 -18.89
N GLY A 810 -40.15 -5.98 -20.14
CA GLY A 810 -40.89 -4.93 -20.85
C GLY A 810 -40.60 -3.52 -20.32
N VAL A 811 -39.35 -3.27 -19.94
CA VAL A 811 -38.80 -1.97 -19.54
C VAL A 811 -38.29 -1.24 -20.80
N PRO A 812 -38.85 -0.09 -21.20
CA PRO A 812 -38.36 0.66 -22.36
C PRO A 812 -36.85 0.97 -22.25
N LEU A 813 -36.13 0.76 -23.35
CA LEU A 813 -34.68 0.97 -23.42
C LEU A 813 -34.34 2.08 -24.42
N ALA A 814 -33.81 3.19 -23.92
CA ALA A 814 -33.20 4.22 -24.76
C ALA A 814 -31.77 3.82 -25.13
N LEU A 815 -31.53 3.70 -26.44
CA LEU A 815 -30.28 3.30 -27.04
C LEU A 815 -29.59 4.49 -27.71
N ARG A 816 -28.27 4.44 -27.69
CA ARG A 816 -27.40 5.34 -28.45
C ARG A 816 -26.40 4.50 -29.25
N LYS A 817 -26.12 4.89 -30.50
CA LYS A 817 -25.14 4.21 -31.38
C LYS A 817 -23.79 4.01 -30.68
N LYS A 818 -23.27 5.09 -30.09
CA LYS A 818 -21.99 5.13 -29.36
C LYS A 818 -22.11 6.04 -28.13
N PHE A 819 -21.43 5.69 -27.04
CA PHE A 819 -21.35 6.53 -25.85
C PHE A 819 -20.87 7.96 -26.19
N SER A 820 -21.48 8.95 -25.54
CA SER A 820 -21.07 10.35 -25.59
C SER A 820 -21.25 10.96 -24.21
N ALA A 821 -20.15 11.47 -23.65
CA ALA A 821 -20.17 12.09 -22.33
C ALA A 821 -21.06 13.34 -22.31
N SER A 822 -20.88 14.26 -23.27
CA SER A 822 -21.64 15.51 -23.34
C SER A 822 -23.12 15.33 -23.68
N ALA A 823 -23.49 14.28 -24.41
CA ALA A 823 -24.89 14.00 -24.72
C ALA A 823 -25.61 13.16 -23.66
N PHE A 824 -24.89 12.61 -22.67
CA PHE A 824 -25.43 11.65 -21.71
C PHE A 824 -26.69 12.17 -21.00
N TRP A 825 -26.62 13.38 -20.44
CA TRP A 825 -27.76 13.97 -19.75
C TRP A 825 -28.83 14.46 -20.72
N ASN A 826 -28.45 14.98 -21.89
CA ASN A 826 -29.40 15.39 -22.92
C ASN A 826 -30.27 14.22 -23.39
N ASP A 827 -29.69 13.04 -23.57
CA ASP A 827 -30.43 11.83 -23.92
C ASP A 827 -31.34 11.39 -22.77
N CYS A 828 -30.85 11.43 -21.53
CA CYS A 828 -31.66 11.10 -20.35
C CYS A 828 -32.87 12.04 -20.20
N ILE A 829 -32.70 13.32 -20.51
CA ILE A 829 -33.77 14.33 -20.48
C ILE A 829 -34.73 14.09 -21.64
N LYS A 830 -34.22 13.95 -22.87
CA LYS A 830 -35.01 13.73 -24.09
C LYS A 830 -35.98 12.55 -23.95
N TYR A 831 -35.51 11.44 -23.39
CA TYR A 831 -36.30 10.21 -23.26
C TYR A 831 -36.93 10.02 -21.87
N ASN A 832 -36.83 11.00 -20.96
CA ASN A 832 -37.33 10.89 -19.58
C ASN A 832 -36.79 9.68 -18.81
N CYS A 833 -35.50 9.38 -18.96
CA CYS A 833 -34.87 8.22 -18.34
C CYS A 833 -34.83 8.34 -16.81
N THR A 834 -35.14 7.23 -16.12
CA THR A 834 -35.18 7.14 -14.65
C THR A 834 -34.10 6.23 -14.08
N VAL A 835 -33.54 5.35 -14.91
CA VAL A 835 -32.46 4.40 -14.57
C VAL A 835 -31.46 4.36 -15.71
N THR A 836 -30.18 4.20 -15.39
CA THR A 836 -29.12 4.00 -16.40
C THR A 836 -28.03 3.09 -15.85
N ASN A 837 -27.16 2.61 -16.72
CA ASN A 837 -25.93 1.91 -16.33
C ASN A 837 -24.67 2.74 -16.56
N TYR A 838 -23.60 2.35 -15.89
CA TYR A 838 -22.27 2.92 -16.08
C TYR A 838 -21.18 1.85 -16.08
N ILE A 839 -20.02 2.28 -16.57
CA ILE A 839 -18.70 1.73 -16.24
C ILE A 839 -17.94 2.85 -15.54
N GLY A 840 -17.17 2.58 -14.49
CA GLY A 840 -16.60 3.62 -13.62
C GLY A 840 -15.92 4.77 -14.37
N GLU A 841 -15.20 4.44 -15.45
CA GLU A 841 -14.54 5.41 -16.32
C GLU A 841 -15.52 6.34 -17.06
N THR A 842 -16.67 5.82 -17.48
CA THR A 842 -17.71 6.64 -18.11
C THR A 842 -18.26 7.71 -17.17
N CYS A 843 -18.34 7.45 -15.86
CA CYS A 843 -18.72 8.45 -14.88
C CYS A 843 -17.70 9.60 -14.81
N ARG A 844 -16.40 9.29 -14.91
CA ARG A 844 -15.35 10.33 -14.98
C ARG A 844 -15.51 11.20 -16.22
N TYR A 845 -15.76 10.61 -17.39
CA TYR A 845 -15.99 11.39 -18.62
C TYR A 845 -17.23 12.28 -18.52
N ILE A 846 -18.33 11.75 -17.98
CA ILE A 846 -19.57 12.51 -17.79
C ILE A 846 -19.34 13.68 -16.83
N LEU A 847 -18.66 13.44 -15.70
CA LEU A 847 -18.30 14.48 -14.74
C LEU A 847 -17.44 15.57 -15.40
N ALA A 848 -16.40 15.18 -16.14
CA ALA A 848 -15.51 16.10 -16.85
C ALA A 848 -16.24 16.94 -17.90
N ALA A 849 -17.14 16.33 -18.68
CA ALA A 849 -17.90 17.00 -19.73
C ALA A 849 -18.91 18.03 -19.21
N HIS A 850 -19.28 17.97 -17.92
CA HIS A 850 -20.27 18.85 -17.31
C HIS A 850 -19.71 19.63 -16.10
N ARG A 851 -18.38 19.78 -16.00
CA ARG A 851 -17.75 20.57 -14.95
C ARG A 851 -18.35 21.99 -14.89
N GLY A 852 -18.74 22.41 -13.70
CA GLY A 852 -19.35 23.73 -13.46
C GLY A 852 -20.86 23.79 -13.72
N GLN A 853 -21.51 22.72 -14.19
CA GLN A 853 -22.97 22.64 -14.32
C GLN A 853 -23.58 22.02 -13.07
N THR A 854 -24.17 22.84 -12.20
CA THR A 854 -24.73 22.39 -10.91
C THR A 854 -26.26 22.21 -10.92
N ASN A 855 -26.94 22.43 -12.05
CA ASN A 855 -28.40 22.41 -12.14
C ASN A 855 -28.92 21.64 -13.37
N ILE A 856 -28.40 20.43 -13.60
CA ILE A 856 -28.88 19.56 -14.70
C ILE A 856 -30.19 18.89 -14.29
N GLN A 857 -31.29 19.30 -14.92
CA GLN A 857 -32.63 18.82 -14.60
C GLN A 857 -32.93 17.48 -15.29
N HIS A 858 -32.50 16.35 -14.71
CA HIS A 858 -32.80 14.99 -15.19
C HIS A 858 -33.68 14.20 -14.22
N LYS A 859 -34.27 13.08 -14.68
CA LYS A 859 -35.11 12.18 -13.85
C LYS A 859 -34.40 10.91 -13.36
N VAL A 860 -33.12 10.75 -13.67
CA VAL A 860 -32.35 9.56 -13.27
C VAL A 860 -32.20 9.53 -11.74
N ARG A 861 -32.72 8.47 -11.13
CA ARG A 861 -32.69 8.25 -9.67
C ARG A 861 -31.83 7.05 -9.25
N LYS A 862 -31.56 6.12 -10.17
CA LYS A 862 -30.78 4.91 -9.91
C LYS A 862 -29.76 4.72 -11.02
N MET A 863 -28.52 4.45 -10.64
CA MET A 863 -27.49 4.00 -11.57
C MET A 863 -26.84 2.73 -11.04
N TRP A 864 -26.51 1.80 -11.93
CA TRP A 864 -25.76 0.60 -11.56
C TRP A 864 -24.62 0.34 -12.53
N GLY A 865 -23.55 -0.28 -12.06
CA GLY A 865 -22.37 -0.47 -12.88
C GLY A 865 -21.25 -1.16 -12.13
N ASN A 866 -20.04 -1.01 -12.64
CA ASN A 866 -18.83 -1.57 -12.05
C ASN A 866 -17.61 -0.65 -12.24
N GLY A 867 -16.65 -0.78 -11.33
CA GLY A 867 -15.36 -0.08 -11.34
C GLY A 867 -15.41 1.38 -10.89
N LEU A 868 -16.41 1.83 -10.12
CA LEU A 868 -16.50 3.24 -9.72
C LEU A 868 -15.53 3.57 -8.58
N LYS A 869 -14.52 4.42 -8.87
CA LYS A 869 -13.51 4.86 -7.88
C LYS A 869 -14.16 5.73 -6.79
N ARG A 870 -13.69 5.61 -5.53
CA ARG A 870 -14.28 6.28 -4.35
C ARG A 870 -14.36 7.81 -4.48
N ASN A 871 -13.31 8.45 -5.00
CA ASN A 871 -13.28 9.90 -5.22
C ASN A 871 -14.30 10.34 -6.28
N VAL A 872 -14.34 9.64 -7.42
CA VAL A 872 -15.31 9.92 -8.50
C VAL A 872 -16.74 9.66 -8.04
N TRP A 873 -16.99 8.59 -7.27
CA TRP A 873 -18.34 8.26 -6.76
C TRP A 873 -18.93 9.43 -5.98
N LYS A 874 -18.21 9.91 -4.97
CA LYS A 874 -18.69 10.96 -4.08
C LYS A 874 -19.03 12.23 -4.86
N GLU A 875 -18.10 12.70 -5.67
CA GLU A 875 -18.27 13.91 -6.49
C GLU A 875 -19.41 13.77 -7.50
N PHE A 876 -19.56 12.60 -8.12
CA PHE A 876 -20.61 12.33 -9.09
C PHE A 876 -22.01 12.36 -8.47
N VAL A 877 -22.18 11.75 -7.30
CA VAL A 877 -23.46 11.77 -6.55
C VAL A 877 -23.81 13.18 -6.08
N GLU A 878 -22.82 13.94 -5.59
CA GLU A 878 -23.00 15.32 -5.14
C GLU A 878 -23.35 16.26 -6.31
N THR A 879 -22.70 16.09 -7.46
CA THR A 879 -22.88 16.97 -8.64
C THR A 879 -24.22 16.74 -9.36
N PHE A 880 -24.63 15.48 -9.52
CA PHE A 880 -25.81 15.13 -10.31
C PHE A 880 -27.00 14.67 -9.44
N HIS A 881 -26.90 14.76 -8.12
CA HIS A 881 -27.98 14.45 -7.18
C HIS A 881 -28.62 13.06 -7.37
N ILE A 882 -27.80 12.05 -7.65
CA ILE A 882 -28.27 10.67 -7.86
C ILE A 882 -28.60 10.01 -6.53
N SER A 883 -29.85 9.58 -6.36
CA SER A 883 -30.33 9.02 -5.08
C SER A 883 -29.63 7.72 -4.68
N ASN A 884 -29.36 6.84 -5.65
CA ASN A 884 -28.72 5.54 -5.37
C ASN A 884 -27.78 5.09 -6.49
N ILE A 885 -26.56 4.72 -6.09
CA ILE A 885 -25.58 4.02 -6.91
C ILE A 885 -25.51 2.56 -6.44
N TYR A 886 -25.62 1.63 -7.39
CA TYR A 886 -25.55 0.19 -7.17
C TYR A 886 -24.28 -0.36 -7.86
N GLU A 887 -23.19 -0.40 -7.10
CA GLU A 887 -21.92 -0.96 -7.58
C GLU A 887 -21.97 -2.49 -7.53
N GLY A 888 -21.61 -3.16 -8.62
CA GLY A 888 -21.62 -4.61 -8.71
C GLY A 888 -20.32 -5.18 -9.26
N TYR A 889 -20.11 -6.47 -9.00
CA TYR A 889 -18.98 -7.23 -9.53
C TYR A 889 -19.46 -8.54 -10.16
N GLY A 890 -18.85 -8.87 -11.31
CA GLY A 890 -19.01 -10.15 -11.99
C GLY A 890 -18.24 -10.18 -13.31
N SER A 891 -18.04 -11.39 -13.86
CA SER A 891 -17.43 -11.61 -15.17
C SER A 891 -18.40 -12.27 -16.15
N THR A 892 -18.18 -12.07 -17.45
CA THR A 892 -19.05 -12.58 -18.52
C THR A 892 -19.22 -14.11 -18.43
N GLU A 893 -18.13 -14.84 -18.20
CA GLU A 893 -18.08 -16.30 -18.13
C GLU A 893 -18.39 -16.83 -16.72
N GLY A 894 -18.13 -16.05 -15.67
CA GLY A 894 -18.08 -16.51 -14.29
C GLY A 894 -19.43 -16.77 -13.62
N ASN A 895 -19.37 -17.39 -12.45
CA ASN A 895 -20.51 -17.67 -11.56
C ASN A 895 -20.50 -16.80 -10.29
N VAL A 896 -19.54 -15.90 -10.14
CA VAL A 896 -19.46 -14.93 -9.04
C VAL A 896 -20.17 -13.65 -9.47
N ASN A 897 -21.30 -13.34 -8.83
CA ASN A 897 -22.06 -12.12 -9.06
C ASN A 897 -22.50 -11.55 -7.72
N ILE A 898 -22.10 -10.31 -7.43
CA ILE A 898 -22.42 -9.59 -6.19
C ILE A 898 -22.79 -8.14 -6.53
N ILE A 899 -23.62 -7.54 -5.70
CA ILE A 899 -24.06 -6.16 -5.90
C ILE A 899 -24.29 -5.47 -4.56
N ASN A 900 -23.84 -4.24 -4.48
CA ASN A 900 -24.06 -3.31 -3.40
C ASN A 900 -25.45 -2.69 -3.55
N VAL A 901 -26.33 -2.93 -2.57
CA VAL A 901 -27.76 -2.55 -2.63
C VAL A 901 -28.10 -1.32 -1.81
N ASP A 902 -27.20 -0.88 -0.95
CA ASP A 902 -27.40 0.24 -0.02
C ASP A 902 -26.45 1.42 -0.27
N GLY A 903 -25.55 1.30 -1.26
CA GLY A 903 -24.70 2.40 -1.71
C GLY A 903 -23.46 2.61 -0.85
N THR A 904 -23.03 1.59 -0.09
CA THR A 904 -21.82 1.67 0.75
C THR A 904 -20.59 2.01 -0.10
N LEU A 905 -19.95 3.14 0.20
CA LEU A 905 -18.90 3.72 -0.65
C LEU A 905 -17.72 2.74 -0.87
N GLY A 906 -17.47 2.41 -2.14
CA GLY A 906 -16.37 1.53 -2.55
C GLY A 906 -16.60 0.02 -2.35
N ALA A 907 -17.70 -0.39 -1.72
CA ALA A 907 -18.07 -1.81 -1.68
C ALA A 907 -18.66 -2.23 -3.03
N VAL A 908 -18.22 -3.37 -3.57
CA VAL A 908 -18.72 -3.95 -4.84
C VAL A 908 -19.83 -4.97 -4.62
N GLY A 909 -20.15 -5.27 -3.36
CA GLY A 909 -21.23 -6.17 -2.97
C GLY A 909 -21.11 -6.59 -1.51
N PHE A 910 -21.91 -7.58 -1.11
CA PHE A 910 -21.86 -8.15 0.24
C PHE A 910 -22.35 -9.60 0.23
N ILE A 911 -22.01 -10.34 1.28
CA ILE A 911 -22.53 -11.69 1.54
C ILE A 911 -23.47 -11.62 2.76
N PRO A 912 -24.77 -11.93 2.63
CA PRO A 912 -25.69 -11.82 3.76
C PRO A 912 -25.22 -12.68 4.95
N LEU A 913 -25.24 -12.11 6.15
CA LEU A 913 -24.68 -12.71 7.36
C LEU A 913 -25.29 -14.08 7.68
N ILE A 914 -26.61 -14.19 7.54
CA ILE A 914 -27.39 -15.38 7.90
C ILE A 914 -27.02 -16.60 7.05
N ILE A 915 -26.68 -16.38 5.78
CA ILE A 915 -26.36 -17.45 4.82
C ILE A 915 -24.87 -17.52 4.47
N SER A 916 -24.04 -16.70 5.10
CA SER A 916 -22.60 -16.56 4.80
C SER A 916 -21.86 -17.91 4.75
N LYS A 917 -22.10 -18.78 5.73
CA LYS A 917 -21.51 -20.14 5.78
C LYS A 917 -21.93 -21.04 4.62
N PHE A 918 -23.12 -20.82 4.06
CA PHE A 918 -23.66 -21.62 2.94
C PHE A 918 -23.48 -20.93 1.58
N SER A 919 -22.95 -19.71 1.56
CA SER A 919 -22.66 -18.98 0.33
C SER A 919 -21.80 -19.83 -0.60
N PRO A 920 -22.02 -19.83 -1.92
CA PRO A 920 -21.10 -20.48 -2.86
C PRO A 920 -19.82 -19.67 -3.08
N LEU A 921 -19.74 -18.44 -2.56
CA LEU A 921 -18.62 -17.53 -2.74
C LEU A 921 -17.64 -17.62 -1.57
N ARG A 922 -16.35 -17.67 -1.87
CA ARG A 922 -15.26 -17.79 -0.88
C ARG A 922 -14.09 -16.91 -1.29
N ILE A 923 -13.35 -16.42 -0.30
CA ILE A 923 -12.08 -15.74 -0.50
C ILE A 923 -11.01 -16.66 0.06
N VAL A 924 -10.11 -17.17 -0.79
CA VAL A 924 -9.04 -18.08 -0.39
C VAL A 924 -7.70 -17.37 -0.39
N LYS A 925 -6.83 -17.76 0.54
CA LYS A 925 -5.45 -17.29 0.57
C LYS A 925 -4.75 -17.63 -0.74
N TYR A 926 -3.93 -16.71 -1.21
CA TYR A 926 -3.29 -16.81 -2.52
C TYR A 926 -1.79 -16.52 -2.39
N ASN A 927 -0.96 -17.35 -3.04
CA ASN A 927 0.47 -17.11 -3.16
C ASN A 927 0.74 -16.45 -4.52
N GLU A 928 1.16 -15.19 -4.49
CA GLU A 928 1.47 -14.42 -5.68
C GLU A 928 2.74 -14.89 -6.41
N GLU A 929 3.72 -15.44 -5.69
CA GLU A 929 5.00 -15.89 -6.26
C GLU A 929 4.85 -17.16 -7.10
N HIS A 930 3.99 -18.08 -6.64
CA HIS A 930 3.72 -19.35 -7.33
C HIS A 930 2.41 -19.34 -8.14
N ASN A 931 1.67 -18.23 -8.09
CA ASN A 931 0.42 -18.03 -8.81
C ASN A 931 -0.63 -19.13 -8.54
N GLU A 932 -0.73 -19.55 -7.27
CA GLU A 932 -1.61 -20.64 -6.82
C GLU A 932 -2.25 -20.37 -5.44
N PRO A 933 -3.43 -20.94 -5.14
CA PRO A 933 -4.03 -20.80 -3.81
C PRO A 933 -3.23 -21.56 -2.76
N ILE A 934 -3.10 -20.96 -1.57
CA ILE A 934 -2.39 -21.59 -0.44
C ILE A 934 -3.26 -22.73 0.11
N ARG A 935 -2.66 -23.91 0.24
CA ARG A 935 -3.31 -25.13 0.69
C ARG A 935 -2.76 -25.59 2.05
N ASP A 936 -3.62 -26.24 2.83
CA ASP A 936 -3.28 -26.89 4.09
C ASP A 936 -2.62 -28.26 3.87
N GLU A 937 -2.25 -28.93 4.97
CA GLU A 937 -1.61 -30.25 4.97
C GLU A 937 -2.44 -31.35 4.29
N ASN A 938 -3.76 -31.18 4.21
CA ASN A 938 -4.68 -32.10 3.53
C ASN A 938 -4.83 -31.78 2.04
N GLY A 939 -4.16 -30.73 1.55
CA GLY A 939 -4.21 -30.26 0.18
C GLY A 939 -5.44 -29.38 -0.13
N PHE A 940 -6.17 -28.87 0.87
CA PHE A 940 -7.32 -27.97 0.68
C PHE A 940 -6.93 -26.50 0.82
N CYS A 941 -7.54 -25.63 0.02
CA CYS A 941 -7.32 -24.18 0.10
C CYS A 941 -7.76 -23.61 1.45
N ILE A 942 -6.98 -22.64 1.94
CA ILE A 942 -7.26 -21.95 3.21
C ILE A 942 -8.13 -20.72 2.95
N GLU A 943 -9.24 -20.56 3.66
CA GLU A 943 -10.11 -19.37 3.57
C GLU A 943 -9.46 -18.16 4.27
N CYS A 944 -9.57 -16.97 3.69
CA CYS A 944 -9.13 -15.72 4.29
C CYS A 944 -10.01 -15.32 5.49
N LYS A 945 -9.40 -14.68 6.49
CA LYS A 945 -10.16 -14.03 7.58
C LYS A 945 -10.74 -12.69 7.10
N ASP A 946 -11.69 -12.15 7.86
CA ASP A 946 -12.20 -10.81 7.61
C ASP A 946 -11.04 -9.79 7.67
N GLY A 947 -11.00 -8.85 6.73
CA GLY A 947 -9.91 -7.88 6.55
C GLY A 947 -8.68 -8.42 5.80
N GLU A 948 -8.57 -9.73 5.57
CA GLU A 948 -7.46 -10.32 4.82
C GLU A 948 -7.77 -10.34 3.31
N PRO A 949 -6.88 -9.81 2.45
CA PRO A 949 -7.04 -9.93 1.01
C PRO A 949 -6.83 -11.38 0.56
N GLY A 950 -7.60 -11.80 -0.43
CA GLY A 950 -7.40 -13.11 -1.05
C GLY A 950 -8.18 -13.29 -2.35
N LEU A 951 -7.98 -14.42 -3.00
CA LEU A 951 -8.57 -14.72 -4.29
C LEU A 951 -10.04 -15.09 -4.15
N MET A 952 -10.91 -14.34 -4.85
CA MET A 952 -12.33 -14.63 -4.91
C MET A 952 -12.58 -15.86 -5.79
N VAL A 953 -13.28 -16.87 -5.25
CA VAL A 953 -13.63 -18.10 -5.95
C VAL A 953 -15.12 -18.43 -5.78
N GLY A 954 -15.74 -18.96 -6.84
CA GLY A 954 -17.16 -19.33 -6.85
C GLY A 954 -17.37 -20.82 -7.01
N ARG A 955 -18.04 -21.48 -6.08
CA ARG A 955 -18.30 -22.92 -6.12
C ARG A 955 -19.07 -23.31 -7.37
N ILE A 956 -18.59 -24.35 -8.06
CA ILE A 956 -19.24 -24.89 -9.25
C ILE A 956 -20.14 -26.06 -8.86
N HIS A 957 -21.43 -25.95 -9.17
CA HIS A 957 -22.39 -27.03 -8.98
C HIS A 957 -23.15 -27.33 -10.27
N LYS A 958 -23.15 -28.59 -10.70
CA LYS A 958 -23.74 -29.00 -11.99
C LYS A 958 -25.26 -28.80 -12.05
N ALA A 959 -25.95 -28.92 -10.91
CA ALA A 959 -27.42 -28.90 -10.84
C ALA A 959 -28.04 -27.52 -10.54
N LEU A 960 -27.23 -26.51 -10.19
CA LEU A 960 -27.74 -25.19 -9.78
C LEU A 960 -27.24 -24.13 -10.77
N ALA A 961 -28.15 -23.48 -11.50
CA ALA A 961 -27.80 -22.44 -12.47
C ALA A 961 -26.96 -21.29 -11.89
N LEU A 962 -27.26 -20.91 -10.65
CA LEU A 962 -26.56 -19.88 -9.88
C LEU A 962 -25.08 -20.19 -9.66
N SER A 963 -24.72 -21.47 -9.71
CA SER A 963 -23.39 -21.98 -9.43
C SER A 963 -22.79 -22.67 -10.65
N LYS A 964 -23.43 -22.61 -11.81
CA LYS A 964 -22.95 -23.27 -13.02
C LYS A 964 -21.90 -22.40 -13.71
N PHE A 965 -20.85 -23.03 -14.21
CA PHE A 965 -19.82 -22.40 -15.02
C PHE A 965 -19.80 -23.10 -16.38
N GLU A 966 -20.31 -22.43 -17.41
CA GLU A 966 -20.41 -23.01 -18.76
C GLU A 966 -19.05 -23.05 -19.47
N GLY A 967 -18.16 -22.12 -19.12
CA GLY A 967 -16.83 -21.99 -19.71
C GLY A 967 -16.82 -21.31 -21.07
N TYR A 968 -15.71 -21.48 -21.78
CA TYR A 968 -15.46 -20.98 -23.11
C TYR A 968 -15.72 -22.06 -24.18
N VAL A 969 -15.77 -21.63 -25.44
CA VAL A 969 -15.76 -22.57 -26.59
C VAL A 969 -14.45 -23.38 -26.58
N ASP A 970 -13.32 -22.73 -26.28
CA ASP A 970 -12.05 -23.42 -26.07
C ASP A 970 -12.01 -24.09 -24.69
N GLN A 971 -11.89 -25.41 -24.70
CA GLN A 971 -11.82 -26.22 -23.48
C GLN A 971 -10.53 -25.99 -22.68
N LYS A 972 -9.42 -25.64 -23.34
CA LYS A 972 -8.15 -25.31 -22.67
C LYS A 972 -8.32 -24.06 -21.81
N GLU A 973 -8.98 -23.04 -22.36
CA GLU A 973 -9.28 -21.80 -21.63
C GLU A 973 -10.27 -22.00 -20.48
N THR A 974 -11.23 -22.91 -20.66
CA THR A 974 -12.14 -23.31 -19.56
C THR A 974 -11.38 -23.97 -18.41
N THR A 975 -10.47 -24.88 -18.73
CA THR A 975 -9.74 -25.68 -17.72
C THR A 975 -8.82 -24.80 -16.86
N LYS A 976 -8.19 -23.77 -17.45
CA LYS A 976 -7.37 -22.78 -16.73
C LYS A 976 -8.11 -22.02 -15.62
N LYS A 977 -9.44 -21.94 -15.71
CA LYS A 977 -10.30 -21.22 -14.74
C LYS A 977 -10.86 -22.12 -13.63
N LEU A 978 -10.44 -23.38 -13.55
CA LEU A 978 -10.99 -24.34 -12.59
C LEU A 978 -9.97 -24.69 -11.51
N PHE A 979 -10.34 -24.46 -10.24
CA PHE A 979 -9.68 -25.07 -9.10
C PHE A 979 -10.43 -26.30 -8.63
N ARG A 980 -9.67 -27.33 -8.25
CA ARG A 980 -10.18 -28.60 -7.73
C ARG A 980 -9.69 -28.79 -6.30
N ASN A 981 -10.45 -29.59 -5.53
CA ASN A 981 -10.11 -29.93 -4.15
C ASN A 981 -9.87 -28.66 -3.31
N VAL A 982 -10.78 -27.69 -3.40
CA VAL A 982 -10.65 -26.40 -2.74
C VAL A 982 -10.97 -26.52 -1.25
N PHE A 983 -12.14 -27.02 -0.85
CA PHE A 983 -12.45 -27.22 0.57
C PHE A 983 -12.76 -28.68 0.91
N LYS A 984 -12.95 -29.53 -0.10
CA LYS A 984 -13.12 -30.98 0.05
C LYS A 984 -12.74 -31.72 -1.21
N LYS A 985 -12.38 -32.99 -1.09
CA LYS A 985 -12.01 -33.82 -2.24
C LYS A 985 -13.15 -33.87 -3.27
N GLY A 986 -12.82 -33.59 -4.53
CA GLY A 986 -13.74 -33.62 -5.66
C GLY A 986 -14.62 -32.38 -5.85
N ASP A 987 -14.55 -31.37 -4.97
CA ASP A 987 -15.21 -30.10 -5.27
C ASP A 987 -14.47 -29.31 -6.36
N MET A 988 -15.19 -28.36 -6.96
CA MET A 988 -14.68 -27.52 -8.03
C MET A 988 -15.14 -26.07 -7.82
N TYR A 989 -14.23 -25.14 -8.06
CA TYR A 989 -14.48 -23.71 -7.97
C TYR A 989 -13.98 -22.99 -9.22
N PHE A 990 -14.71 -21.94 -9.61
CA PHE A 990 -14.31 -20.99 -10.62
C PHE A 990 -13.31 -20.00 -10.01
N ASN A 991 -12.13 -19.89 -10.65
CA ASN A 991 -11.13 -18.89 -10.34
C ASN A 991 -11.47 -17.58 -11.07
N THR A 992 -11.84 -16.54 -10.31
CA THR A 992 -12.12 -15.22 -10.90
C THR A 992 -10.86 -14.58 -11.50
N GLY A 993 -9.72 -14.77 -10.86
CA GLY A 993 -8.48 -14.05 -11.12
C GLY A 993 -8.40 -12.71 -10.37
N ASP A 994 -9.36 -12.39 -9.50
CA ASP A 994 -9.44 -11.10 -8.80
C ASP A 994 -9.32 -11.29 -7.28
N LEU A 995 -8.48 -10.46 -6.66
CA LEU A 995 -8.29 -10.38 -5.21
C LEU A 995 -9.34 -9.46 -4.60
N MET A 996 -9.94 -9.91 -3.50
CA MET A 996 -10.94 -9.18 -2.74
C MET A 996 -10.66 -9.21 -1.25
N VAL A 997 -11.17 -8.20 -0.55
CA VAL A 997 -11.21 -8.14 0.90
C VAL A 997 -12.66 -8.15 1.34
N LYS A 998 -12.97 -8.95 2.37
CA LYS A 998 -14.28 -8.95 3.03
C LYS A 998 -14.16 -8.30 4.40
N ASP A 999 -14.97 -7.30 4.71
CA ASP A 999 -14.98 -6.67 6.04
C ASP A 999 -15.85 -7.43 7.06
N GLU A 1000 -15.84 -6.99 8.33
CA GLU A 1000 -16.63 -7.61 9.40
C GLU A 1000 -18.16 -7.44 9.25
N PHE A 1001 -18.60 -6.53 8.37
CA PHE A 1001 -20.00 -6.38 7.98
C PHE A 1001 -20.35 -7.24 6.76
N ASN A 1002 -19.44 -8.10 6.29
CA ASN A 1002 -19.52 -8.89 5.07
C ASN A 1002 -19.65 -8.07 3.77
N TYR A 1003 -19.30 -6.79 3.74
CA TYR A 1003 -19.09 -6.10 2.47
C TYR A 1003 -17.83 -6.62 1.80
N LEU A 1004 -17.85 -6.63 0.48
CA LEU A 1004 -16.75 -7.06 -0.37
C LEU A 1004 -16.19 -5.85 -1.10
N TYR A 1005 -14.87 -5.72 -1.08
CA TYR A 1005 -14.11 -4.67 -1.75
C TYR A 1005 -13.17 -5.32 -2.76
N PHE A 1006 -13.16 -4.78 -3.97
CA PHE A 1006 -12.17 -5.16 -4.98
C PHE A 1006 -10.80 -4.64 -4.52
N SER A 1007 -9.80 -5.52 -4.47
CA SER A 1007 -8.44 -5.16 -4.07
C SER A 1007 -7.57 -4.98 -5.30
N ASP A 1008 -7.37 -6.05 -6.08
CA ASP A 1008 -6.55 -6.04 -7.29
C ASP A 1008 -6.92 -7.23 -8.19
N ARG A 1009 -6.33 -7.33 -9.38
CA ARG A 1009 -6.39 -8.51 -10.24
C ARG A 1009 -5.04 -9.21 -10.25
N ILE A 1010 -5.05 -10.53 -10.24
CA ILE A 1010 -3.84 -11.34 -10.35
C ILE A 1010 -3.13 -11.00 -11.66
N GLY A 1011 -1.90 -10.49 -11.56
CA GLY A 1011 -1.09 -10.01 -12.68
C GLY A 1011 -1.27 -8.53 -13.05
N ASP A 1012 -2.12 -7.79 -12.33
CA ASP A 1012 -2.15 -6.31 -12.33
C ASP A 1012 -1.22 -5.71 -11.26
N THR A 1013 -0.43 -6.54 -10.58
CA THR A 1013 0.82 -6.14 -9.94
C THR A 1013 1.99 -6.43 -10.87
N PHE A 1014 3.04 -5.63 -10.81
CA PHE A 1014 4.34 -6.01 -11.39
C PHE A 1014 5.38 -6.05 -10.29
N ARG A 1015 6.33 -6.97 -10.39
CA ARG A 1015 7.44 -7.08 -9.45
C ARG A 1015 8.69 -6.53 -10.11
N TRP A 1016 9.25 -5.44 -9.62
CA TRP A 1016 10.45 -4.83 -10.19
C TRP A 1016 11.56 -4.81 -9.14
N LYS A 1017 12.72 -5.42 -9.47
CA LYS A 1017 13.89 -5.48 -8.56
C LYS A 1017 13.56 -6.06 -7.18
N GLY A 1018 12.69 -7.08 -7.15
CA GLY A 1018 12.28 -7.78 -5.94
C GLY A 1018 11.08 -7.19 -5.21
N GLU A 1019 10.67 -5.96 -5.52
CA GLU A 1019 9.56 -5.22 -4.88
C GLU A 1019 8.25 -5.39 -5.67
N ASN A 1020 7.14 -5.62 -4.99
CA ASN A 1020 5.82 -5.69 -5.61
C ASN A 1020 5.19 -4.30 -5.73
N VAL A 1021 4.68 -3.99 -6.92
CA VAL A 1021 4.06 -2.69 -7.23
C VAL A 1021 2.63 -2.91 -7.71
N ALA A 1022 1.66 -2.30 -7.01
CA ALA A 1022 0.28 -2.27 -7.42
C ALA A 1022 0.10 -1.26 -8.57
N THR A 1023 -0.31 -1.72 -9.76
CA THR A 1023 -0.47 -0.80 -10.89
C THR A 1023 -1.54 0.27 -10.64
N ALA A 1024 -2.56 -0.06 -9.85
CA ALA A 1024 -3.64 0.86 -9.49
C ALA A 1024 -3.16 2.08 -8.67
N GLU A 1025 -2.15 1.90 -7.80
CA GLU A 1025 -1.54 2.99 -7.03
C GLU A 1025 -0.81 3.97 -7.96
N VAL A 1026 -0.01 3.41 -8.88
CA VAL A 1026 0.73 4.18 -9.88
C VAL A 1026 -0.23 4.90 -10.83
N GLU A 1027 -1.32 4.24 -11.26
CA GLU A 1027 -2.36 4.86 -12.09
C GLU A 1027 -3.09 6.00 -11.36
N TYR A 1028 -3.39 5.83 -10.07
CA TYR A 1028 -4.00 6.87 -9.26
C TYR A 1028 -3.12 8.12 -9.23
N ILE A 1029 -1.83 7.95 -8.93
CA ILE A 1029 -0.86 9.04 -8.89
C ILE A 1029 -0.67 9.67 -10.27
N ALA A 1030 -0.56 8.86 -11.32
CA ALA A 1030 -0.48 9.34 -12.70
C ALA A 1030 -1.68 10.23 -13.06
N SER A 1031 -2.88 9.85 -12.61
CA SER A 1031 -4.11 10.59 -12.88
C SER A 1031 -4.19 11.93 -12.13
N GLU A 1032 -3.61 12.02 -10.93
CA GLU A 1032 -3.50 13.29 -10.20
C GLU A 1032 -2.54 14.26 -10.91
N ILE A 1033 -1.44 13.75 -11.48
CA ILE A 1033 -0.40 14.56 -12.15
C ILE A 1033 -0.84 15.04 -13.54
N LEU A 1034 -1.35 14.13 -14.35
CA LEU A 1034 -1.75 14.38 -15.74
C LEU A 1034 -3.15 15.00 -15.84
N GLY A 1035 -3.94 14.95 -14.76
CA GLY A 1035 -5.34 15.35 -14.78
C GLY A 1035 -6.21 14.29 -15.47
N PRO A 1036 -7.38 14.66 -16.03
CA PRO A 1036 -8.36 13.71 -16.56
C PRO A 1036 -7.93 13.10 -17.91
N VAL A 1037 -6.81 12.39 -17.94
CA VAL A 1037 -6.23 11.73 -19.11
C VAL A 1037 -6.45 10.22 -19.04
N ASP A 1038 -6.68 9.58 -20.19
CA ASP A 1038 -6.77 8.13 -20.28
C ASP A 1038 -5.37 7.52 -20.09
N LEU A 1039 -5.19 6.70 -19.07
CA LEU A 1039 -3.91 6.08 -18.74
C LEU A 1039 -4.06 4.65 -18.22
N VAL A 1040 -2.98 3.88 -18.30
CA VAL A 1040 -2.85 2.53 -17.74
C VAL A 1040 -1.40 2.27 -17.35
N VAL A 1041 -1.17 1.52 -16.27
CA VAL A 1041 0.17 1.11 -15.85
C VAL A 1041 0.28 -0.41 -15.87
N TYR A 1042 1.35 -0.95 -16.44
CA TYR A 1042 1.58 -2.39 -16.52
C TYR A 1042 3.07 -2.75 -16.42
N GLY A 1043 3.38 -4.01 -16.05
CA GLY A 1043 4.75 -4.52 -16.08
C GLY A 1043 5.20 -4.98 -17.46
N VAL A 1044 6.43 -4.67 -17.86
CA VAL A 1044 7.12 -5.15 -19.07
C VAL A 1044 8.44 -5.84 -18.72
N GLU A 1045 8.78 -6.91 -19.45
CA GLU A 1045 10.04 -7.65 -19.23
C GLU A 1045 11.20 -6.90 -19.88
N VAL A 1046 12.29 -6.70 -19.12
CA VAL A 1046 13.53 -6.10 -19.61
C VAL A 1046 14.62 -7.18 -19.60
N PRO A 1047 15.34 -7.42 -20.70
CA PRO A 1047 16.42 -8.40 -20.76
C PRO A 1047 17.45 -8.21 -19.64
N ASN A 1048 18.01 -9.32 -19.13
CA ASN A 1048 19.07 -9.33 -18.11
C ASN A 1048 18.69 -8.67 -16.77
N THR A 1049 17.40 -8.53 -16.46
CA THR A 1049 16.91 -8.01 -15.18
C THR A 1049 15.88 -8.95 -14.56
N GLU A 1050 15.82 -8.97 -13.22
CA GLU A 1050 14.85 -9.78 -12.49
C GLU A 1050 13.54 -9.00 -12.28
N GLY A 1051 12.43 -9.56 -12.76
CA GLY A 1051 11.10 -9.00 -12.64
C GLY A 1051 10.59 -8.28 -13.91
N LYS A 1052 9.55 -7.47 -13.75
CA LYS A 1052 8.91 -6.65 -14.79
C LYS A 1052 8.97 -5.19 -14.39
N ALA A 1053 9.50 -4.34 -15.25
CA ALA A 1053 9.57 -2.90 -15.03
C ALA A 1053 8.21 -2.25 -15.26
N GLY A 1054 7.89 -1.19 -14.51
CA GLY A 1054 6.67 -0.43 -14.74
C GLY A 1054 6.69 0.29 -16.08
N MET A 1055 5.56 0.29 -16.78
CA MET A 1055 5.30 1.03 -18.01
C MET A 1055 3.98 1.78 -17.84
N LEU A 1056 3.99 3.09 -18.01
CA LEU A 1056 2.78 3.92 -18.11
C LEU A 1056 2.48 4.13 -19.58
N ALA A 1057 1.29 3.76 -20.03
CA ALA A 1057 0.77 4.23 -21.30
C ALA A 1057 -0.32 5.26 -21.06
N ALA A 1058 -0.27 6.41 -21.72
CA ALA A 1058 -1.26 7.47 -21.57
C ALA A 1058 -1.57 8.16 -22.90
N VAL A 1059 -2.80 8.66 -23.04
CA VAL A 1059 -3.26 9.33 -24.27
C VAL A 1059 -2.90 10.79 -24.25
N GLY A 1060 -2.18 11.25 -25.27
CA GLY A 1060 -1.86 12.66 -25.41
C GLY A 1060 -1.02 12.95 -26.66
N LYS A 1061 -1.03 14.22 -27.09
CA LYS A 1061 -0.02 14.72 -28.05
C LYS A 1061 1.32 14.87 -27.33
N GLU A 1062 2.45 14.91 -28.03
CA GLU A 1062 3.78 15.15 -27.41
C GLU A 1062 3.79 16.38 -26.50
N ASN A 1063 3.04 17.44 -26.85
CA ASN A 1063 2.91 18.67 -26.04
C ASN A 1063 2.01 18.53 -24.78
N LEU A 1064 1.33 17.40 -24.59
CA LEU A 1064 0.42 17.15 -23.46
C LEU A 1064 1.13 16.45 -22.29
N MET A 1065 2.24 15.76 -22.57
CA MET A 1065 3.11 15.20 -21.54
C MET A 1065 4.32 16.11 -21.37
N ASP A 1066 4.23 17.01 -20.41
CA ASP A 1066 5.43 17.57 -19.81
C ASP A 1066 6.15 16.41 -19.10
N THR A 1067 7.06 15.76 -19.83
CA THR A 1067 7.82 14.56 -19.40
C THR A 1067 8.51 14.82 -18.08
N LYS A 1068 9.00 16.05 -17.91
CA LYS A 1068 9.68 16.52 -16.72
C LYS A 1068 8.71 16.71 -15.56
N LYS A 1069 7.52 17.28 -15.79
CA LYS A 1069 6.44 17.35 -14.79
C LYS A 1069 5.94 15.96 -14.40
N LEU A 1070 5.80 15.04 -15.34
CA LEU A 1070 5.38 13.66 -15.07
C LEU A 1070 6.42 12.90 -14.25
N ALA A 1071 7.69 12.96 -14.67
CA ALA A 1071 8.82 12.37 -13.94
C ALA A 1071 8.96 12.96 -12.53
N THR A 1072 8.84 14.28 -12.40
CA THR A 1072 8.90 14.97 -11.11
C THR A 1072 7.70 14.59 -10.23
N GLY A 1073 6.49 14.53 -10.81
CA GLY A 1073 5.28 14.17 -10.10
C GLY A 1073 5.29 12.72 -9.60
N PHE A 1074 5.78 11.77 -10.40
CA PHE A 1074 5.96 10.39 -9.95
C PHE A 1074 7.04 10.30 -8.88
N LYS A 1075 8.17 10.98 -9.05
CA LYS A 1075 9.25 10.98 -8.07
C LYS A 1075 8.85 11.60 -6.72
N SER A 1076 7.86 12.50 -6.69
CA SER A 1076 7.33 13.09 -5.45
C SER A 1076 6.24 12.24 -4.76
N HIS A 1077 5.67 11.23 -5.42
CA HIS A 1077 4.55 10.46 -4.87
C HIS A 1077 4.78 8.94 -4.82
N LEU A 1078 5.73 8.41 -5.62
CA LEU A 1078 6.03 6.99 -5.70
C LEU A 1078 7.47 6.67 -5.26
N PRO A 1079 7.69 5.51 -4.61
CA PRO A 1079 9.04 5.00 -4.40
C PRO A 1079 9.70 4.66 -5.75
N THR A 1080 11.03 4.75 -5.84
CA THR A 1080 11.79 4.60 -7.09
C THR A 1080 11.47 3.32 -7.87
N TYR A 1081 11.22 2.20 -7.17
CA TYR A 1081 10.90 0.92 -7.81
C TYR A 1081 9.48 0.88 -8.41
N ALA A 1082 8.57 1.76 -7.98
CA ALA A 1082 7.20 1.86 -8.46
C ALA A 1082 7.03 2.93 -9.56
N ILE A 1083 8.01 3.81 -9.74
CA ILE A 1083 8.01 4.76 -10.86
C ILE A 1083 8.02 3.96 -12.18
N PRO A 1084 7.09 4.23 -13.11
CA PRO A 1084 7.14 3.62 -14.44
C PRO A 1084 8.49 3.88 -15.10
N LEU A 1085 9.28 2.84 -15.33
CA LEU A 1085 10.56 2.95 -16.03
C LEU A 1085 10.34 3.41 -17.47
N PHE A 1086 9.24 3.00 -18.09
CA PHE A 1086 8.89 3.40 -19.44
C PHE A 1086 7.59 4.20 -19.45
N VAL A 1087 7.51 5.14 -20.39
CA VAL A 1087 6.30 5.88 -20.70
C VAL A 1087 6.04 5.77 -22.19
N ARG A 1088 4.81 5.44 -22.54
CA ARG A 1088 4.34 5.34 -23.92
C ARG A 1088 3.23 6.34 -24.15
N LEU A 1089 3.43 7.24 -25.10
CA LEU A 1089 2.41 8.19 -25.52
C LEU A 1089 1.57 7.60 -26.64
N LEU A 1090 0.30 7.39 -26.34
CA LEU A 1090 -0.65 6.84 -27.28
C LEU A 1090 -1.42 7.99 -27.92
N GLU A 1091 -1.60 7.95 -29.25
CA GLU A 1091 -2.56 8.84 -29.91
C GLU A 1091 -3.98 8.58 -29.39
N LYS A 1092 -4.29 7.31 -29.09
CA LYS A 1092 -5.56 6.85 -28.54
C LYS A 1092 -5.35 5.61 -27.68
N MET A 1093 -6.03 5.56 -26.53
CA MET A 1093 -5.95 4.39 -25.66
C MET A 1093 -6.53 3.18 -26.41
N PRO A 1094 -5.83 2.03 -26.49
CA PRO A 1094 -6.40 0.82 -27.02
C PRO A 1094 -7.45 0.31 -26.04
N LEU A 1095 -8.65 0.85 -26.20
CA LEU A 1095 -9.80 0.45 -25.44
C LEU A 1095 -10.42 -0.77 -26.11
N THR A 1096 -10.74 -1.76 -25.29
CA THR A 1096 -11.86 -2.63 -25.59
C THR A 1096 -13.07 -1.74 -25.83
N SER A 1097 -14.00 -2.31 -26.51
CA SER A 1097 -15.15 -1.61 -27.01
C SER A 1097 -16.18 -1.32 -25.89
N THR A 1098 -16.02 -1.93 -24.69
CA THR A 1098 -16.57 -1.51 -23.37
C THR A 1098 -15.85 -0.32 -22.73
N PHE A 1099 -14.92 0.34 -23.39
CA PHE A 1099 -14.09 1.39 -22.78
C PHE A 1099 -13.19 0.89 -21.63
N LYS A 1100 -12.85 -0.41 -21.61
CA LYS A 1100 -11.79 -0.95 -20.72
C LYS A 1100 -10.47 -1.02 -21.46
N VAL A 1101 -9.34 -0.76 -20.81
CA VAL A 1101 -8.01 -0.78 -21.45
C VAL A 1101 -7.54 -2.20 -21.84
N GLN A 1102 -7.00 -2.37 -23.05
CA GLN A 1102 -6.40 -3.64 -23.54
C GLN A 1102 -4.94 -3.81 -23.07
N LYS A 1103 -4.75 -3.91 -21.75
CA LYS A 1103 -3.43 -3.95 -21.09
C LYS A 1103 -2.49 -5.05 -21.60
N THR A 1104 -3.02 -6.24 -21.94
CA THR A 1104 -2.22 -7.37 -22.44
C THR A 1104 -1.61 -7.15 -23.82
N VAL A 1105 -2.26 -6.36 -24.69
CA VAL A 1105 -1.70 -5.99 -26.00
C VAL A 1105 -0.49 -5.08 -25.78
N LEU A 1106 -0.68 -4.08 -24.91
CA LEU A 1106 0.36 -3.13 -24.53
C LEU A 1106 1.55 -3.81 -23.81
N GLN A 1107 1.29 -4.77 -22.92
CA GLN A 1107 2.33 -5.59 -22.25
C GLN A 1107 3.15 -6.42 -23.24
N LYS A 1108 2.49 -7.06 -24.22
CA LYS A 1108 3.16 -7.90 -25.22
C LYS A 1108 4.03 -7.11 -26.19
N GLN A 1109 3.59 -5.91 -26.54
CA GLN A 1109 4.38 -4.99 -27.36
C GLN A 1109 5.61 -4.50 -26.59
N GLY A 1110 5.51 -4.40 -25.26
CA GLY A 1110 6.62 -4.00 -24.41
C GLY A 1110 7.08 -2.58 -24.76
N PHE A 1111 8.39 -2.43 -25.02
CA PHE A 1111 9.06 -1.18 -25.35
C PHE A 1111 9.94 -1.29 -26.61
N ASP A 1112 9.68 -2.26 -27.50
CA ASP A 1112 10.49 -2.45 -28.71
C ASP A 1112 10.24 -1.34 -29.77
N ILE A 1113 11.28 -0.53 -30.00
CA ILE A 1113 11.22 0.62 -30.93
C ILE A 1113 11.08 0.22 -32.39
N ASN A 1114 11.40 -1.02 -32.77
CA ASN A 1114 11.28 -1.49 -34.15
C ASN A 1114 9.85 -1.90 -34.51
N SER A 1115 9.04 -2.24 -33.50
CA SER A 1115 7.65 -2.68 -33.68
C SER A 1115 6.62 -1.65 -33.22
N ILE A 1116 7.00 -0.70 -32.34
CA ILE A 1116 6.12 0.35 -31.82
C ILE A 1116 6.40 1.68 -32.53
N LYS A 1117 5.36 2.29 -33.12
CA LYS A 1117 5.43 3.63 -33.75
C LYS A 1117 5.11 4.78 -32.80
N ASP A 1118 4.56 4.47 -31.63
CA ASP A 1118 4.21 5.45 -30.61
C ASP A 1118 5.48 6.06 -29.99
N PRO A 1119 5.48 7.35 -29.62
CA PRO A 1119 6.58 7.93 -28.86
C PRO A 1119 6.78 7.18 -27.54
N LEU A 1120 7.98 6.59 -27.40
CA LEU A 1120 8.41 5.86 -26.22
C LEU A 1120 9.47 6.66 -25.49
N PHE A 1121 9.36 6.68 -24.17
CA PHE A 1121 10.28 7.34 -23.29
C PHE A 1121 10.72 6.39 -22.19
N ILE A 1122 11.92 6.63 -21.67
CA ILE A 1122 12.47 5.93 -20.53
C ILE A 1122 12.80 6.94 -19.44
N PHE A 1123 12.49 6.58 -18.20
CA PHE A 1123 12.82 7.37 -17.03
C PHE A 1123 14.33 7.43 -16.89
N ASP A 1124 14.88 8.63 -17.02
CA ASP A 1124 16.26 8.90 -16.72
C ASP A 1124 16.36 9.48 -15.31
N SER A 1125 16.83 8.65 -14.39
CA SER A 1125 16.99 9.04 -12.98
C SER A 1125 17.99 10.18 -12.78
N THR A 1126 18.90 10.42 -13.73
CA THR A 1126 19.92 11.47 -13.65
C THR A 1126 19.37 12.84 -14.01
N THR A 1127 18.55 12.92 -15.07
CA THR A 1127 17.90 14.18 -15.51
C THR A 1127 16.54 14.39 -14.86
N VAL A 1128 15.99 13.36 -14.19
CA VAL A 1128 14.62 13.32 -13.63
C VAL A 1128 13.62 13.71 -14.71
N ASP A 1129 13.74 13.04 -15.84
CA ASP A 1129 12.93 13.29 -17.03
C ASP A 1129 12.64 11.96 -17.72
N TYR A 1130 11.63 11.96 -18.57
CA TYR A 1130 11.40 10.88 -19.51
C TYR A 1130 12.05 11.27 -20.84
N VAL A 1131 13.17 10.62 -21.18
CA VAL A 1131 13.90 10.88 -22.43
C VAL A 1131 13.46 9.91 -23.53
N PRO A 1132 13.49 10.31 -24.82
CA PRO A 1132 13.11 9.43 -25.91
C PRO A 1132 13.90 8.12 -25.90
N LEU A 1133 13.21 6.99 -25.85
CA LEU A 1133 13.80 5.66 -25.74
C LEU A 1133 14.67 5.31 -26.95
N VAL A 1134 14.32 5.82 -28.13
CA VAL A 1134 15.08 5.60 -29.39
C VAL A 1134 16.56 5.98 -29.26
N ASN A 1135 16.88 6.97 -28.42
CA ASN A 1135 18.25 7.45 -28.24
C ASN A 1135 19.12 6.47 -27.43
N VAL A 1136 18.51 5.52 -26.73
CA VAL A 1136 19.18 4.72 -25.68
C VAL A 1136 18.78 3.25 -25.70
N TYR A 1137 18.02 2.83 -26.71
CA TYR A 1137 17.40 1.52 -26.79
C TYR A 1137 18.44 0.37 -26.81
N ASP A 1138 19.48 0.50 -27.62
CA ASP A 1138 20.52 -0.53 -27.74
C ASP A 1138 21.26 -0.76 -26.42
N ASP A 1139 21.50 0.30 -25.64
CA ASP A 1139 22.12 0.22 -24.32
C ASP A 1139 21.21 -0.47 -23.28
N VAL A 1140 19.88 -0.27 -23.39
CA VAL A 1140 18.87 -0.92 -22.53
C VAL A 1140 18.80 -2.42 -22.81
N ILE A 1141 18.77 -2.81 -24.10
CA ILE A 1141 18.65 -4.22 -24.49
C ILE A 1141 19.95 -5.00 -24.22
N SER A 1142 21.11 -4.38 -24.43
CA SER A 1142 22.42 -4.99 -24.15
C SER A 1142 22.76 -5.07 -22.65
N GLY A 1143 21.99 -4.41 -21.78
CA GLY A 1143 22.25 -4.33 -20.34
C GLY A 1143 23.39 -3.37 -19.97
N ASN A 1144 23.87 -2.57 -20.91
CA ASN A 1144 24.93 -1.57 -20.70
C ASN A 1144 24.41 -0.30 -20.01
N ARG A 1145 23.10 -0.03 -20.11
CA ARG A 1145 22.44 1.06 -19.38
C ARG A 1145 22.03 0.59 -17.98
N LYS A 1146 22.44 1.34 -16.96
CA LYS A 1146 22.00 1.10 -15.58
C LYS A 1146 20.55 1.57 -15.41
N LEU A 1147 19.63 0.61 -15.32
CA LEU A 1147 18.19 0.81 -15.08
C LEU A 1147 17.86 0.89 -13.59
#